data_AF-A0A4U0FB89-F1
#
_entry.id   AF-A0A4U0FB89-F1
#
_cell.length_a   1.000
_cell.length_b   1.000
_cell.length_c   1.000
_cell.angle_alpha   90.00
_cell.angle_beta   90.00
_cell.angle_gamma   90.00
#
_symmetry.space_group_name_H-M   'P 1'
#
loop_
_entity.id
_entity.type
_entity.pdbx_description
1 polymer ?
#
loop_
_entity_poly.entity_id
_entity_poly.type
_entity_poly.pdbx_seq_one_letter_code
_entity_poly.pdbx_strand_id
1 'polypeptide(L)'
;MNSPTIEIEPILDDIRVFIPQLIEACKSVSDLLYVQVNQETWHEVGQLLQGIDDLYKSVNAVSTHVANSELHAPLYPAFESFLSNMMGVFNAMNGHMDEEEYIQAADNIKHDFTSLFHQLAISLGETREVEESRFTANLAYLLQHHKFVYQSVHNIQPDPRNYRIDYARTGLPNLTVTSSDGKAIAMYSRYDPEYEAIRWCDSVSETVDHKQNVLIYGFGLGYHLLELSRRNPEYRFVIFEPDEQVLLAAMRAIDLEYLFSKMKVKEFIVGWNDVVRDESLAQFARNEKGDTAVLSIPIYDKLDIRKKLEFFEDAKTALMLYEISSRTRTHYGLPWLANKVYNLAHVLETPSIRGLRGKLKGMTAVVVGAGPSLEPDIELLRELKNHALIIAAGTSIQSLQHFGITPHLIVSIDGSEENYNAFKHLSVNDVPFLFAPLVNHKIIADKNKLFHFLFNGDMTNRYLMGWTSDDPVFSSPPSVTGPAIQAAIYMGCTEVILTGQDLSYPRDHMYSPGAKHVSQAENDFRLKHAEMQVENVEGGMNRTNDMMRVTLREIEKFLSNFPDVKFINCSRWGAKIKNTEFQPMERVLQRLKNKAVAPDLLEQAMSEHLEKYSETRRTEIKDRLYRISGRFEQLEKDMTHIQNKLRPLREQARKKPRKALDTMVEIEDIWGPIVTDELFTALIGVVIPDDVREYDRNLPELAQEKDTVRKADLFCEVLDPLIKAMKQCLPQLDMIVKEAIGRVEEKAQLAAHELSR
;
A
#
# COMPACT_ATOMS: atom_id res chain seq x y z
N MET A 1 69.42 -9.19 2.92
CA MET A 1 68.93 -7.90 3.42
C MET A 1 67.45 -7.88 3.12
N ASN A 2 66.60 -8.04 4.14
CA ASN A 2 65.16 -7.90 3.97
C ASN A 2 64.87 -6.41 3.79
N SER A 3 64.47 -6.00 2.59
CA SER A 3 63.88 -4.66 2.40
C SER A 3 62.71 -4.51 3.36
N PRO A 4 62.55 -3.36 4.04
CA PRO A 4 61.40 -3.13 4.90
C PRO A 4 60.13 -3.33 4.09
N THR A 5 59.23 -4.19 4.57
CA THR A 5 57.91 -4.37 3.99
C THR A 5 57.17 -3.05 4.16
N ILE A 6 56.98 -2.31 3.06
CA ILE A 6 56.17 -1.09 3.09
C ILE A 6 54.73 -1.51 3.36
N GLU A 7 54.14 -1.01 4.45
CA GLU A 7 52.70 -1.12 4.66
C GLU A 7 51.99 -0.20 3.66
N ILE A 8 51.30 -0.80 2.68
CA ILE A 8 50.72 -0.08 1.54
C ILE A 8 49.47 0.70 1.97
N GLU A 9 48.61 0.11 2.80
CA GLU A 9 47.29 0.67 3.14
C GLU A 9 47.35 2.05 3.82
N PRO A 10 48.22 2.31 4.83
CA PRO A 10 48.32 3.63 5.45
C PRO A 10 48.66 4.74 4.45
N ILE A 11 49.53 4.43 3.48
CA ILE A 11 49.92 5.39 2.43
C ILE A 11 48.75 5.61 1.47
N LEU A 12 48.00 4.56 1.12
CA LEU A 12 46.79 4.70 0.30
C LEU A 12 45.73 5.55 1.01
N ASP A 13 45.55 5.38 2.33
CA ASP A 13 44.63 6.19 3.14
C ASP A 13 45.06 7.66 3.21
N ASP A 14 46.35 7.94 3.41
CA ASP A 14 46.87 9.31 3.36
C ASP A 14 46.60 9.96 1.99
N ILE A 15 46.81 9.22 0.90
CA ILE A 15 46.52 9.70 -0.46
C ILE A 15 45.02 9.97 -0.63
N ARG A 16 44.14 9.09 -0.14
CA ARG A 16 42.66 9.26 -0.21
C ARG A 16 42.19 10.52 0.50
N VAL A 17 42.79 10.85 1.65
CA VAL A 17 42.49 12.08 2.42
C VAL A 17 43.05 13.32 1.74
N PHE A 18 44.21 13.20 1.11
CA PHE A 18 44.94 14.34 0.55
C PHE A 18 44.38 14.83 -0.79
N ILE A 19 43.93 13.92 -1.67
CA ILE A 19 43.46 14.28 -3.02
C ILE A 19 42.31 15.31 -3.01
N PRO A 20 41.25 15.19 -2.20
CA PRO A 20 40.17 16.17 -2.17
C PRO A 20 40.64 17.58 -1.80
N GLN A 21 41.57 17.69 -0.85
CA GLN A 21 42.17 18.97 -0.44
C GLN A 21 42.96 19.59 -1.58
N LEU A 22 43.70 18.76 -2.33
CA LEU A 22 44.47 19.19 -3.49
C LEU A 22 43.59 19.67 -4.65
N ILE A 23 42.43 19.03 -4.86
CA ILE A 23 41.43 19.45 -5.85
C ILE A 23 40.84 20.83 -5.50
N GLU A 24 40.50 21.04 -4.22
CA GLU A 24 40.00 22.35 -3.75
C GLU A 24 41.07 23.44 -3.87
N ALA A 25 42.33 23.11 -3.57
CA ALA A 25 43.46 24.00 -3.77
C ALA A 25 43.65 24.37 -5.26
N CYS A 26 43.51 23.40 -6.19
CA CYS A 26 43.56 23.68 -7.63
C CYS A 26 42.50 24.70 -8.05
N LYS A 27 41.27 24.54 -7.56
CA LYS A 27 40.19 25.49 -7.85
C LYS A 27 40.53 26.89 -7.33
N SER A 28 40.91 27.00 -6.07
CA SER A 28 41.25 28.28 -5.43
C SER A 28 42.42 28.99 -6.11
N VAL A 29 43.50 28.28 -6.44
CA VAL A 29 44.67 28.84 -7.12
C VAL A 29 44.37 29.23 -8.56
N SER A 30 43.60 28.41 -9.30
CA SER A 30 43.19 28.77 -10.67
C SER A 30 42.37 30.07 -10.71
N ASP A 31 41.49 30.27 -9.73
CA ASP A 31 40.68 31.49 -9.63
C ASP A 31 41.54 32.74 -9.36
N LEU A 32 42.68 32.60 -8.66
CA LEU A 32 43.65 33.69 -8.46
C LEU A 32 44.41 34.05 -9.75
N LEU A 33 44.74 33.05 -10.57
CA LEU A 33 45.49 33.24 -11.83
C LEU A 33 44.66 33.90 -12.94
N TYR A 34 43.32 33.83 -12.88
CA TYR A 34 42.45 34.51 -13.86
C TYR A 34 42.34 36.03 -13.68
N VAL A 35 42.84 36.59 -12.57
CA VAL A 35 42.65 38.02 -12.24
C VAL A 35 43.93 38.84 -12.46
N GLN A 36 44.73 39.05 -11.41
CA GLN A 36 45.99 39.79 -11.48
C GLN A 36 47.00 39.15 -10.53
N VAL A 37 48.07 38.61 -11.08
CA VAL A 37 49.10 37.88 -10.33
C VAL A 37 49.90 38.84 -9.45
N ASN A 38 49.97 38.54 -8.15
CA ASN A 38 50.74 39.30 -7.18
C ASN A 38 51.63 38.35 -6.33
N GLN A 39 52.33 38.88 -5.32
CA GLN A 39 53.21 38.06 -4.47
C GLN A 39 52.47 36.97 -3.68
N GLU A 40 51.22 37.22 -3.30
CA GLU A 40 50.36 36.23 -2.61
C GLU A 40 49.96 35.11 -3.57
N THR A 41 49.64 35.43 -4.83
CA THR A 41 49.38 34.43 -5.89
C THR A 41 50.55 33.46 -6.04
N TRP A 42 51.79 33.95 -6.08
CA TRP A 42 52.98 33.10 -6.20
C TRP A 42 53.21 32.21 -4.98
N HIS A 43 52.82 32.69 -3.79
CA HIS A 43 52.91 31.88 -2.57
C HIS A 43 51.94 30.69 -2.63
N GLU A 44 50.68 30.94 -2.99
CA GLU A 44 49.64 29.91 -3.12
C GLU A 44 49.95 28.91 -4.25
N VAL A 45 50.45 29.38 -5.39
CA VAL A 45 50.94 28.49 -6.47
C VAL A 45 52.08 27.61 -5.96
N GLY A 46 53.03 28.16 -5.22
CA GLY A 46 54.13 27.37 -4.63
C GLY A 46 53.66 26.28 -3.66
N GLN A 47 52.68 26.58 -2.80
CA GLN A 47 52.08 25.59 -1.90
C GLN A 47 51.36 24.48 -2.68
N LEU A 48 50.59 24.84 -3.71
CA LEU A 48 49.92 23.86 -4.56
C LEU A 48 50.92 22.93 -5.24
N LEU A 49 51.98 23.49 -5.86
CA LEU A 49 52.99 22.68 -6.55
C LEU A 49 53.73 21.74 -5.59
N GLN A 50 53.98 22.16 -4.35
CA GLN A 50 54.53 21.30 -3.32
C GLN A 50 53.58 20.13 -3.01
N GLY A 51 52.28 20.41 -2.86
CA GLY A 51 51.28 19.36 -2.64
C GLY A 51 51.17 18.39 -3.83
N ILE A 52 51.25 18.89 -5.06
CA ILE A 52 51.26 18.07 -6.28
C ILE A 52 52.49 17.13 -6.30
N ASP A 53 53.66 17.64 -5.96
CA ASP A 53 54.90 16.86 -5.89
C ASP A 53 54.85 15.80 -4.77
N ASP A 54 54.29 16.14 -3.61
CA ASP A 54 54.13 15.20 -2.50
C ASP A 54 53.15 14.05 -2.86
N LEU A 55 52.06 14.36 -3.57
CA LEU A 55 51.16 13.34 -4.12
C LEU A 55 51.89 12.43 -5.13
N TYR A 56 52.63 13.03 -6.08
CA TYR A 56 53.40 12.28 -7.07
C TYR A 56 54.41 11.33 -6.43
N LYS A 57 55.19 11.81 -5.46
CA LYS A 57 56.16 10.99 -4.72
C LYS A 57 55.50 9.86 -3.96
N SER A 58 54.37 10.14 -3.31
CA SER A 58 53.62 9.14 -2.54
C SER A 58 53.11 8.03 -3.45
N VAL A 59 52.46 8.38 -4.57
CA VAL A 59 51.97 7.41 -5.57
C VAL A 59 53.13 6.60 -6.18
N ASN A 60 54.23 7.26 -6.54
CA ASN A 60 55.40 6.61 -7.12
C ASN A 60 56.06 5.61 -6.14
N ALA A 61 56.17 5.97 -4.85
CA ALA A 61 56.77 5.13 -3.83
C ALA A 61 56.00 3.80 -3.62
N VAL A 62 54.67 3.84 -3.75
CA VAL A 62 53.83 2.65 -3.57
C VAL A 62 53.46 1.94 -4.88
N SER A 63 53.61 2.55 -6.05
CA SER A 63 53.18 1.98 -7.35
C SER A 63 53.70 0.56 -7.61
N THR A 64 55.01 0.33 -7.44
CA THR A 64 55.62 -1.01 -7.63
C THR A 64 55.17 -2.01 -6.57
N HIS A 65 54.83 -1.55 -5.36
CA HIS A 65 54.34 -2.42 -4.29
C HIS A 65 52.88 -2.82 -4.53
N VAL A 66 52.06 -1.88 -5.00
CA VAL A 66 50.68 -2.10 -5.44
C VAL A 66 50.62 -3.13 -6.57
N ALA A 67 51.51 -3.05 -7.57
CA ALA A 67 51.60 -4.01 -8.67
C ALA A 67 51.81 -5.47 -8.22
N ASN A 68 52.52 -5.66 -7.11
CA ASN A 68 52.89 -6.97 -6.58
C ASN A 68 51.95 -7.47 -5.46
N SER A 69 50.92 -6.69 -5.10
CA SER A 69 49.93 -7.05 -4.08
C SER A 69 48.72 -7.72 -4.71
N GLU A 70 48.34 -8.92 -4.26
CA GLU A 70 47.10 -9.57 -4.71
C GLU A 70 45.85 -8.73 -4.45
N LEU A 71 45.85 -7.93 -3.37
CA LEU A 71 44.72 -7.09 -2.98
C LEU A 71 44.66 -5.78 -3.79
N HIS A 72 45.82 -5.16 -4.06
CA HIS A 72 45.89 -3.82 -4.64
C HIS A 72 46.32 -3.79 -6.11
N ALA A 73 46.75 -4.91 -6.70
CA ALA A 73 47.14 -4.99 -8.11
C ALA A 73 46.15 -4.32 -9.10
N PRO A 74 44.82 -4.34 -8.88
CA PRO A 74 43.88 -3.61 -9.74
C PRO A 74 44.10 -2.08 -9.80
N LEU A 75 44.74 -1.47 -8.80
CA LEU A 75 45.06 -0.05 -8.75
C LEU A 75 46.29 0.33 -9.61
N TYR A 76 47.16 -0.63 -9.90
CA TYR A 76 48.43 -0.37 -10.59
C TYR A 76 48.28 0.34 -11.94
N PRO A 77 47.34 -0.03 -12.83
CA PRO A 77 47.12 0.69 -14.09
C PRO A 77 46.74 2.17 -13.88
N ALA A 78 45.99 2.48 -12.83
CA ALA A 78 45.61 3.85 -12.51
C ALA A 78 46.82 4.67 -12.01
N PHE A 79 47.71 4.05 -11.23
CA PHE A 79 48.91 4.70 -10.73
C PHE A 79 49.90 4.97 -11.85
N GLU A 80 50.13 4.01 -12.75
CA GLU A 80 50.95 4.20 -13.95
C GLU A 80 50.40 5.31 -14.85
N SER A 81 49.08 5.30 -15.08
CA SER A 81 48.41 6.35 -15.86
C SER A 81 48.57 7.74 -15.21
N PHE A 82 48.37 7.83 -13.90
CA PHE A 82 48.57 9.07 -13.14
C PHE A 82 50.01 9.56 -13.28
N LEU A 83 51.00 8.72 -12.94
CA LEU A 83 52.41 9.10 -12.99
C LEU A 83 52.86 9.52 -14.40
N SER A 84 52.40 8.81 -15.43
CA SER A 84 52.73 9.13 -16.83
C SER A 84 52.12 10.45 -17.29
N ASN A 85 50.87 10.74 -16.93
CA ASN A 85 50.17 11.93 -17.41
C ASN A 85 50.49 13.18 -16.59
N MET A 86 50.80 13.03 -15.30
CA MET A 86 51.15 14.14 -14.40
C MET A 86 52.33 14.97 -14.91
N MET A 87 53.39 14.32 -15.41
CA MET A 87 54.53 15.03 -16.00
C MET A 87 54.15 15.85 -17.23
N GLY A 88 53.21 15.36 -18.04
CA GLY A 88 52.73 16.07 -19.23
C GLY A 88 52.00 17.36 -18.86
N VAL A 89 51.06 17.27 -17.91
CA VAL A 89 50.30 18.44 -17.43
C VAL A 89 51.19 19.46 -16.73
N PHE A 90 52.13 18.99 -15.91
CA PHE A 90 53.09 19.86 -15.23
C PHE A 90 53.98 20.63 -16.22
N ASN A 91 54.49 19.96 -17.25
CA ASN A 91 55.32 20.61 -18.27
C ASN A 91 54.52 21.62 -19.10
N ALA A 92 53.27 21.33 -19.44
CA ALA A 92 52.41 22.25 -20.17
C ALA A 92 52.13 23.51 -19.34
N MET A 93 51.71 23.34 -18.08
CA MET A 93 51.47 24.45 -17.16
C MET A 93 52.74 25.30 -16.94
N ASN A 94 53.91 24.68 -16.72
CA ASN A 94 55.16 25.43 -16.55
C ASN A 94 55.54 26.21 -17.82
N GLY A 95 55.33 25.65 -19.01
CA GLY A 95 55.55 26.37 -20.26
C GLY A 95 54.70 27.64 -20.35
N HIS A 96 53.41 27.55 -20.02
CA HIS A 96 52.54 28.72 -19.97
C HIS A 96 52.94 29.72 -18.87
N MET A 97 53.41 29.25 -17.71
CA MET A 97 53.91 30.12 -16.63
C MET A 97 55.19 30.87 -17.04
N ASP A 98 56.12 30.21 -17.72
CA ASP A 98 57.38 30.82 -18.21
C ASP A 98 57.13 31.86 -19.32
N GLU A 99 56.07 31.67 -20.11
CA GLU A 99 55.62 32.59 -21.18
C GLU A 99 54.66 33.69 -20.68
N GLU A 100 54.41 33.76 -19.36
CA GLU A 100 53.46 34.68 -18.72
C GLU A 100 51.98 34.52 -19.20
N GLU A 101 51.63 33.34 -19.74
CA GLU A 101 50.28 32.95 -20.17
C GLU A 101 49.44 32.38 -18.99
N TYR A 102 49.19 33.23 -17.99
CA TYR A 102 48.60 32.79 -16.72
C TYR A 102 47.18 32.20 -16.83
N ILE A 103 46.39 32.61 -17.83
CA ILE A 103 45.04 32.06 -18.04
C ILE A 103 45.11 30.60 -18.49
N GLN A 104 46.02 30.28 -19.41
CA GLN A 104 46.25 28.93 -19.91
C GLN A 104 46.82 28.03 -18.80
N ALA A 105 47.76 28.56 -18.00
CA ALA A 105 48.25 27.85 -16.82
C ALA A 105 47.15 27.61 -15.78
N ALA A 106 46.23 28.56 -15.59
CA ALA A 106 45.05 28.39 -14.74
C ALA A 106 44.12 27.28 -15.26
N ASP A 107 43.93 27.19 -16.59
CA ASP A 107 43.12 26.13 -17.21
C ASP A 107 43.76 24.75 -17.00
N ASN A 108 45.08 24.60 -17.11
CA ASN A 108 45.75 23.33 -16.80
C ASN A 108 45.55 22.94 -15.33
N ILE A 109 45.62 23.89 -14.39
CA ILE A 109 45.36 23.64 -12.96
C ILE A 109 43.90 23.25 -12.73
N LYS A 110 42.97 24.03 -13.27
CA LYS A 110 41.55 23.86 -13.04
C LYS A 110 40.98 22.59 -13.66
N HIS A 111 41.43 22.24 -14.87
CA HIS A 111 40.82 21.20 -15.67
C HIS A 111 41.68 19.95 -15.78
N ASP A 112 42.97 20.09 -16.10
CA ASP A 112 43.81 18.92 -16.39
C ASP A 112 44.31 18.24 -15.12
N PHE A 113 44.89 19.00 -14.18
CA PHE A 113 45.33 18.48 -12.88
C PHE A 113 44.15 17.93 -12.07
N THR A 114 43.08 18.72 -11.94
CA THR A 114 41.84 18.27 -11.27
C THR A 114 41.29 16.99 -11.91
N SER A 115 41.35 16.84 -13.24
CA SER A 115 40.92 15.59 -13.90
C SER A 115 41.80 14.39 -13.53
N LEU A 116 43.12 14.56 -13.47
CA LEU A 116 44.03 13.49 -13.03
C LEU A 116 43.81 13.11 -11.57
N PHE A 117 43.59 14.09 -10.70
CA PHE A 117 43.29 13.86 -9.28
C PHE A 117 41.95 13.15 -9.09
N HIS A 118 40.91 13.56 -9.81
CA HIS A 118 39.64 12.84 -9.78
C HIS A 118 39.78 11.40 -10.28
N GLN A 119 40.52 11.15 -11.35
CA GLN A 119 40.75 9.78 -11.85
C GLN A 119 41.48 8.90 -10.82
N LEU A 120 42.47 9.48 -10.13
CA LEU A 120 43.21 8.79 -9.08
C LEU A 120 42.32 8.53 -7.85
N ALA A 121 41.56 9.52 -7.39
CA ALA A 121 40.61 9.37 -6.28
C ALA A 121 39.53 8.32 -6.58
N ILE A 122 38.97 8.33 -7.79
CA ILE A 122 38.01 7.33 -8.27
C ILE A 122 38.59 5.93 -8.18
N SER A 123 39.86 5.79 -8.57
CA SER A 123 40.53 4.49 -8.55
C SER A 123 40.81 4.03 -7.12
N LEU A 124 41.18 4.95 -6.23
CA LEU A 124 41.49 4.66 -4.83
C LEU A 124 40.26 4.36 -3.96
N GLY A 125 39.10 4.90 -4.34
CA GLY A 125 37.88 4.85 -3.53
C GLY A 125 38.01 5.62 -2.21
N GLU A 126 36.98 5.55 -1.37
CA GLU A 126 37.07 6.03 0.00
C GLU A 126 37.86 5.08 0.90
N THR A 127 38.26 5.55 2.10
CA THR A 127 38.87 4.65 3.08
C THR A 127 37.80 3.70 3.62
N ARG A 128 38.20 2.46 3.91
CA ARG A 128 37.28 1.45 4.46
C ARG A 128 36.66 1.90 5.79
N GLU A 129 37.43 2.65 6.60
CA GLU A 129 36.95 3.19 7.87
C GLU A 129 35.80 4.20 7.66
N VAL A 130 35.90 5.07 6.66
CA VAL A 130 34.85 6.04 6.33
C VAL A 130 33.58 5.33 5.84
N GLU A 131 33.72 4.33 4.95
CA GLU A 131 32.59 3.54 4.48
C GLU A 131 31.87 2.80 5.62
N GLU A 132 32.62 2.14 6.51
CA GLU A 132 32.05 1.41 7.66
C GLU A 132 31.42 2.35 8.69
N SER A 133 32.03 3.52 8.92
CA SER A 133 31.49 4.56 9.78
C SER A 133 30.16 5.10 9.23
N ARG A 134 30.11 5.39 7.92
CA ARG A 134 28.89 5.80 7.22
C ARG A 134 27.83 4.71 7.27
N PHE A 135 28.19 3.46 7.01
CA PHE A 135 27.28 2.33 7.06
C PHE A 135 26.66 2.18 8.46
N THR A 136 27.50 2.30 9.50
CA THR A 136 27.06 2.23 10.90
C THR A 136 26.12 3.38 11.25
N ALA A 137 26.44 4.61 10.82
CA ALA A 137 25.59 5.78 11.03
C ALA A 137 24.23 5.61 10.32
N ASN A 138 24.23 5.17 9.08
CA ASN A 138 23.01 4.88 8.32
C ASN A 138 22.17 3.77 8.98
N LEU A 139 22.81 2.73 9.53
CA LEU A 139 22.11 1.65 10.21
C LEU A 139 21.43 2.16 11.49
N ALA A 140 22.11 3.03 12.25
CA ALA A 140 21.53 3.70 13.42
C ALA A 140 20.36 4.62 13.03
N TYR A 141 20.50 5.37 11.94
CA TYR A 141 19.44 6.20 11.39
C TYR A 141 18.20 5.38 11.02
N LEU A 142 18.37 4.25 10.33
CA LEU A 142 17.27 3.34 10.01
C LEU A 142 16.63 2.76 11.27
N LEU A 143 17.40 2.39 12.30
CA LEU A 143 16.85 1.89 13.55
C LEU A 143 15.94 2.93 14.24
N GLN A 144 16.31 4.21 14.17
CA GLN A 144 15.58 5.30 14.79
C GLN A 144 14.34 5.75 13.98
N HIS A 145 14.46 5.82 12.65
CA HIS A 145 13.45 6.45 11.79
C HIS A 145 12.69 5.48 10.88
N HIS A 146 13.27 4.32 10.55
CA HIS A 146 12.73 3.33 9.60
C HIS A 146 12.88 1.90 10.12
N LYS A 147 12.35 1.63 11.32
CA LYS A 147 12.58 0.36 12.06
C LYS A 147 12.28 -0.90 11.26
N PHE A 148 11.25 -0.90 10.41
CA PHE A 148 10.92 -2.04 9.55
C PHE A 148 11.99 -2.31 8.48
N VAL A 149 12.57 -1.24 7.91
CA VAL A 149 13.69 -1.35 6.97
C VAL A 149 14.92 -1.89 7.70
N TYR A 150 15.26 -1.35 8.87
CA TYR A 150 16.33 -1.89 9.71
C TYR A 150 16.14 -3.40 9.95
N GLN A 151 14.94 -3.82 10.33
CA GLN A 151 14.62 -5.23 10.55
C GLN A 151 14.84 -6.09 9.30
N SER A 152 14.56 -5.53 8.13
CA SER A 152 14.73 -6.23 6.84
C SER A 152 16.20 -6.39 6.44
N VAL A 153 17.08 -5.45 6.80
CA VAL A 153 18.48 -5.45 6.31
C VAL A 153 19.56 -5.79 7.34
N HIS A 154 19.32 -5.56 8.65
CA HIS A 154 20.38 -5.64 9.68
C HIS A 154 21.07 -7.01 9.82
N ASN A 155 20.40 -8.10 9.44
CA ASN A 155 20.95 -9.46 9.51
C ASN A 155 21.44 -10.00 8.16
N ILE A 156 21.32 -9.21 7.09
CA ILE A 156 21.78 -9.60 5.76
C ILE A 156 23.27 -9.30 5.65
N GLN A 157 24.04 -10.31 5.21
CA GLN A 157 25.45 -10.12 4.90
C GLN A 157 25.58 -9.39 3.55
N PRO A 158 26.30 -8.24 3.48
CA PRO A 158 26.53 -7.56 2.23
C PRO A 158 27.20 -8.47 1.20
N ASP A 159 26.79 -8.38 -0.06
CA ASP A 159 27.39 -9.11 -1.18
C ASP A 159 28.21 -8.19 -2.10
N PRO A 160 29.46 -7.87 -1.72
CA PRO A 160 30.31 -6.95 -2.49
C PRO A 160 30.77 -7.54 -3.84
N ARG A 161 30.52 -8.84 -4.10
CA ARG A 161 30.88 -9.45 -5.39
C ARG A 161 29.86 -9.10 -6.46
N ASN A 162 28.58 -9.17 -6.10
CA ASN A 162 27.49 -8.88 -7.03
C ASN A 162 27.02 -7.42 -6.97
N TYR A 163 27.28 -6.72 -5.87
CA TYR A 163 26.88 -5.32 -5.64
C TYR A 163 28.11 -4.49 -5.31
N ARG A 164 28.75 -3.95 -6.36
CA ARG A 164 30.03 -3.23 -6.22
C ARG A 164 29.82 -1.73 -6.33
N ILE A 165 30.30 -0.99 -5.34
CA ILE A 165 30.42 0.46 -5.43
C ILE A 165 31.55 0.77 -6.41
N ASP A 166 31.22 1.56 -7.42
CA ASP A 166 32.17 2.15 -8.36
C ASP A 166 31.96 3.68 -8.34
N TYR A 167 32.80 4.45 -9.02
CA TYR A 167 32.60 5.90 -9.14
C TYR A 167 32.46 6.31 -10.60
N ALA A 168 31.57 7.28 -10.84
CA ALA A 168 31.45 7.93 -12.14
C ALA A 168 32.66 8.84 -12.41
N ARG A 169 32.85 9.26 -13.67
CA ARG A 169 33.95 10.17 -14.05
C ARG A 169 33.93 11.50 -13.29
N THR A 170 32.76 11.94 -12.83
CA THR A 170 32.59 13.11 -11.95
C THR A 170 33.07 12.88 -10.51
N GLY A 171 33.42 11.65 -10.13
CA GLY A 171 33.77 11.28 -8.76
C GLY A 171 32.55 10.94 -7.89
N LEU A 172 31.33 11.03 -8.42
CA LEU A 172 30.12 10.63 -7.70
C LEU A 172 30.01 9.11 -7.59
N PRO A 173 29.54 8.57 -6.45
CA PRO A 173 29.30 7.15 -6.29
C PRO A 173 28.35 6.57 -7.34
N ASN A 174 28.56 5.30 -7.66
CA ASN A 174 27.71 4.51 -8.54
C ASN A 174 27.68 3.07 -8.02
N LEU A 175 26.72 2.29 -8.47
CA LEU A 175 26.54 0.91 -8.06
C LEU A 175 26.49 0.03 -9.31
N THR A 176 27.38 -0.94 -9.40
CA THR A 176 27.33 -1.99 -10.41
C THR A 176 26.70 -3.24 -9.80
N VAL A 177 25.57 -3.66 -10.36
CA VAL A 177 24.84 -4.87 -9.98
C VAL A 177 25.10 -5.96 -11.01
N THR A 178 25.44 -7.16 -10.56
CA THR A 178 25.53 -8.34 -11.43
C THR A 178 24.15 -8.95 -11.57
N SER A 179 23.58 -8.89 -12.78
CA SER A 179 22.27 -9.48 -13.07
C SER A 179 22.30 -11.00 -13.00
N SER A 180 21.12 -11.61 -12.97
CA SER A 180 20.94 -13.06 -12.91
C SER A 180 21.56 -13.82 -14.11
N ASP A 181 21.77 -13.15 -15.24
CA ASP A 181 22.49 -13.68 -16.43
C ASP A 181 24.01 -13.40 -16.40
N GLY A 182 24.54 -12.90 -15.28
CA GLY A 182 25.96 -12.67 -15.03
C GLY A 182 26.53 -11.39 -15.64
N LYS A 183 25.68 -10.47 -16.12
CA LYS A 183 26.14 -9.20 -16.69
C LYS A 183 26.29 -8.14 -15.60
N ALA A 184 27.40 -7.41 -15.65
CA ALA A 184 27.60 -6.23 -14.81
C ALA A 184 26.81 -5.03 -15.37
N ILE A 185 25.85 -4.53 -14.61
CA ILE A 185 24.97 -3.42 -14.97
C ILE A 185 25.21 -2.27 -14.00
N ALA A 186 25.67 -1.12 -14.51
CA ALA A 186 25.75 0.10 -13.71
C ALA A 186 24.35 0.68 -13.50
N MET A 187 24.02 1.04 -12.26
CA MET A 187 22.72 1.62 -11.88
C MET A 187 22.51 3.02 -12.46
N TYR A 188 23.58 3.79 -12.53
CA TYR A 188 23.59 5.15 -13.07
C TYR A 188 24.66 5.31 -14.15
N SER A 189 24.62 6.44 -14.84
CA SER A 189 25.61 6.91 -15.80
C SER A 189 27.02 6.82 -15.22
N ARG A 190 27.92 6.14 -15.94
CA ARG A 190 29.35 6.08 -15.60
C ARG A 190 30.07 7.41 -15.79
N TYR A 191 29.43 8.38 -16.46
CA TYR A 191 30.00 9.71 -16.68
C TYR A 191 29.51 10.69 -15.63
N ASP A 192 28.20 10.83 -15.48
CA ASP A 192 27.56 11.83 -14.62
C ASP A 192 26.16 11.35 -14.17
N PRO A 193 26.04 10.79 -12.95
CA PRO A 193 24.77 10.35 -12.37
C PRO A 193 23.74 11.45 -12.14
N GLU A 194 24.17 12.67 -11.76
CA GLU A 194 23.27 13.79 -11.50
C GLU A 194 22.65 14.31 -12.80
N TYR A 195 23.45 14.43 -13.87
CA TYR A 195 22.93 14.81 -15.18
C TYR A 195 21.92 13.79 -15.73
N GLU A 196 22.13 12.49 -15.48
CA GLU A 196 21.14 11.46 -15.80
C GLU A 196 19.84 11.66 -15.02
N ALA A 197 19.93 11.93 -13.71
CA ALA A 197 18.76 12.20 -12.87
C ALA A 197 17.97 13.43 -13.34
N ILE A 198 18.66 14.52 -13.74
CA ILE A 198 18.05 15.71 -14.34
C ILE A 198 17.25 15.34 -15.59
N ARG A 199 17.87 14.62 -16.54
CA ARG A 199 17.19 14.22 -17.78
C ARG A 199 16.01 13.28 -17.53
N TRP A 200 16.13 12.38 -16.56
CA TRP A 200 15.01 11.51 -16.19
C TRP A 200 13.86 12.33 -15.58
N CYS A 201 14.15 13.28 -14.69
CA CYS A 201 13.14 14.18 -14.13
C CYS A 201 12.43 15.01 -15.21
N ASP A 202 13.18 15.50 -16.21
CA ASP A 202 12.61 16.19 -17.38
C ASP A 202 11.62 15.27 -18.12
N SER A 203 11.98 14.00 -18.32
CA SER A 203 11.15 13.03 -19.04
C SER A 203 9.85 12.65 -18.33
N VAL A 204 9.77 12.79 -17.01
CA VAL A 204 8.57 12.47 -16.21
C VAL A 204 7.79 13.69 -15.78
N SER A 205 8.21 14.90 -16.17
CA SER A 205 7.61 16.18 -15.76
C SER A 205 6.09 16.24 -15.99
N GLU A 206 5.61 15.81 -17.15
CA GLU A 206 4.16 15.73 -17.45
C GLU A 206 3.42 14.70 -16.59
N THR A 207 4.09 13.60 -16.21
CA THR A 207 3.48 12.53 -15.39
C THR A 207 3.29 12.97 -13.94
N VAL A 208 4.21 13.80 -13.44
CA VAL A 208 4.18 14.35 -12.07
C VAL A 208 3.44 15.69 -11.98
N ASP A 209 3.04 16.27 -13.11
CA ASP A 209 2.35 17.54 -13.14
C ASP A 209 1.03 17.46 -12.34
N HIS A 210 0.80 18.49 -11.52
CA HIS A 210 -0.30 18.58 -10.57
C HIS A 210 -0.44 17.43 -9.55
N LYS A 211 0.54 16.52 -9.46
CA LYS A 211 0.57 15.44 -8.45
C LYS A 211 1.13 15.96 -7.13
N GLN A 212 0.64 15.42 -6.02
CA GLN A 212 1.18 15.73 -4.69
C GLN A 212 2.01 14.57 -4.13
N ASN A 213 1.71 13.36 -4.58
CA ASN A 213 2.33 12.15 -4.07
C ASN A 213 3.07 11.43 -5.20
N VAL A 214 4.23 10.90 -4.87
CA VAL A 214 5.10 10.19 -5.81
C VAL A 214 5.49 8.86 -5.20
N LEU A 215 5.05 7.78 -5.84
CA LEU A 215 5.37 6.42 -5.48
C LEU A 215 6.47 5.91 -6.40
N ILE A 216 7.62 5.59 -5.82
CA ILE A 216 8.86 5.27 -6.55
C ILE A 216 9.20 3.80 -6.38
N TYR A 217 9.28 3.08 -7.50
CA TYR A 217 9.92 1.77 -7.56
C TYR A 217 11.42 1.95 -7.83
N GLY A 218 12.22 1.67 -6.79
CA GLY A 218 13.66 1.71 -6.81
C GLY A 218 14.26 2.92 -6.11
N PHE A 219 15.01 2.67 -5.03
CA PHE A 219 15.76 3.68 -4.31
C PHE A 219 17.13 3.92 -4.96
N GLY A 220 17.84 2.85 -5.31
CA GLY A 220 19.21 2.95 -5.85
C GLY A 220 20.14 3.76 -4.94
N LEU A 221 20.72 4.84 -5.48
CA LEU A 221 21.54 5.82 -4.74
C LEU A 221 20.82 7.16 -4.51
N GLY A 222 19.53 7.26 -4.86
CA GLY A 222 18.70 8.41 -4.54
C GLY A 222 18.89 9.68 -5.38
N TYR A 223 19.74 9.69 -6.41
CA TYR A 223 19.96 10.88 -7.27
C TYR A 223 18.65 11.42 -7.88
N HIS A 224 17.80 10.54 -8.40
CA HIS A 224 16.50 10.89 -8.98
C HIS A 224 15.50 11.40 -7.95
N LEU A 225 15.54 10.86 -6.72
CA LEU A 225 14.70 11.33 -5.61
C LEU A 225 15.10 12.74 -5.17
N LEU A 226 16.40 12.99 -5.06
CA LEU A 226 16.94 14.29 -4.67
C LEU A 226 16.57 15.37 -5.69
N GLU A 227 16.73 15.10 -6.99
CA GLU A 227 16.38 16.07 -8.03
C GLU A 227 14.87 16.32 -8.12
N LEU A 228 14.02 15.28 -7.99
CA LEU A 228 12.57 15.47 -7.90
C LEU A 228 12.18 16.34 -6.69
N SER A 229 12.78 16.07 -5.53
CA SER A 229 12.51 16.84 -4.31
C SER A 229 12.98 18.30 -4.44
N ARG A 230 14.12 18.54 -5.12
CA ARG A 230 14.64 19.89 -5.38
C ARG A 230 13.70 20.71 -6.25
N ARG A 231 13.13 20.11 -7.30
CA ARG A 231 12.16 20.76 -8.20
C ARG A 231 10.81 20.99 -7.51
N ASN A 232 10.41 20.05 -6.66
CA ASN A 232 9.10 20.04 -6.03
C ASN A 232 9.21 19.67 -4.54
N PRO A 233 9.58 20.62 -3.66
CA PRO A 233 9.74 20.38 -2.23
C PRO A 233 8.46 19.95 -1.49
N GLU A 234 7.31 20.07 -2.16
CA GLU A 234 6.00 19.66 -1.64
C GLU A 234 5.65 18.19 -1.92
N TYR A 235 6.41 17.50 -2.79
CA TYR A 235 6.16 16.09 -3.09
C TYR A 235 6.37 15.20 -1.87
N ARG A 236 5.43 14.27 -1.68
CA ARG A 236 5.46 13.25 -0.66
C ARG A 236 5.84 11.92 -1.29
N PHE A 237 6.94 11.33 -0.81
CA PHE A 237 7.52 10.12 -1.42
C PHE A 237 7.13 8.86 -0.66
N VAL A 238 6.70 7.84 -1.40
CA VAL A 238 6.71 6.44 -0.94
C VAL A 238 7.72 5.69 -1.80
N ILE A 239 8.74 5.16 -1.16
CA ILE A 239 9.89 4.56 -1.83
C ILE A 239 9.89 3.06 -1.56
N PHE A 240 9.93 2.26 -2.63
CA PHE A 240 10.04 0.81 -2.58
C PHE A 240 11.33 0.36 -3.26
N GLU A 241 12.31 -0.11 -2.51
CA GLU A 241 13.52 -0.75 -3.05
C GLU A 241 13.33 -2.27 -3.08
N PRO A 242 13.19 -2.90 -4.25
CA PRO A 242 12.94 -4.35 -4.33
C PRO A 242 14.11 -5.22 -3.84
N ASP A 243 15.33 -4.69 -3.75
CA ASP A 243 16.55 -5.46 -3.48
C ASP A 243 17.30 -4.93 -2.25
N GLU A 244 17.34 -5.73 -1.17
CA GLU A 244 18.01 -5.39 0.08
C GLU A 244 19.51 -5.11 -0.11
N GLN A 245 20.17 -5.79 -1.06
CA GLN A 245 21.60 -5.60 -1.32
C GLN A 245 21.88 -4.27 -2.01
N VAL A 246 20.93 -3.74 -2.80
CA VAL A 246 21.03 -2.38 -3.35
C VAL A 246 21.05 -1.35 -2.23
N LEU A 247 20.16 -1.46 -1.23
CA LEU A 247 20.21 -0.55 -0.08
C LEU A 247 21.49 -0.72 0.73
N LEU A 248 21.92 -1.96 1.01
CA LEU A 248 23.15 -2.20 1.78
C LEU A 248 24.38 -1.58 1.12
N ALA A 249 24.49 -1.68 -0.21
CA ALA A 249 25.53 -1.01 -0.97
C ALA A 249 25.35 0.52 -0.94
N ALA A 250 24.13 1.04 -1.10
CA ALA A 250 23.85 2.47 -1.01
C ALA A 250 24.27 3.05 0.36
N MET A 251 23.98 2.36 1.46
CA MET A 251 24.36 2.79 2.82
C MET A 251 25.88 2.92 3.03
N ARG A 252 26.70 2.29 2.19
CA ARG A 252 28.15 2.47 2.19
C ARG A 252 28.60 3.64 1.33
N ALA A 253 27.79 4.08 0.37
CA ALA A 253 28.14 5.13 -0.59
C ALA A 253 27.50 6.51 -0.31
N ILE A 254 26.32 6.53 0.33
CA ILE A 254 25.53 7.75 0.53
C ILE A 254 25.10 7.92 1.98
N ASP A 255 24.99 9.17 2.43
CA ASP A 255 24.44 9.53 3.74
C ASP A 255 22.90 9.60 3.66
N LEU A 256 22.21 8.65 4.30
CA LEU A 256 20.75 8.58 4.29
C LEU A 256 20.10 9.70 5.10
N GLU A 257 20.71 10.13 6.21
CA GLU A 257 20.18 11.20 7.04
C GLU A 257 20.20 12.51 6.24
N TYR A 258 21.31 12.82 5.59
CA TYR A 258 21.41 13.97 4.70
C TYR A 258 20.39 13.87 3.57
N LEU A 259 20.34 12.74 2.86
CA LEU A 259 19.44 12.56 1.71
C LEU A 259 17.97 12.77 2.12
N PHE A 260 17.51 12.09 3.17
CA PHE A 260 16.12 12.19 3.62
C PHE A 260 15.79 13.52 4.27
N SER A 261 16.78 14.26 4.81
CA SER A 261 16.55 15.65 5.25
C SER A 261 16.11 16.60 4.13
N LYS A 262 16.35 16.22 2.86
CA LYS A 262 16.00 17.02 1.67
C LYS A 262 14.69 16.63 1.01
N MET A 263 13.95 15.67 1.57
CA MET A 263 12.72 15.14 0.94
C MET A 263 11.66 14.75 1.98
N LYS A 264 10.37 14.83 1.60
CA LYS A 264 9.26 14.43 2.46
C LYS A 264 8.95 12.94 2.26
N VAL A 265 9.77 12.06 2.82
CA VAL A 265 9.53 10.60 2.79
C VAL A 265 8.40 10.25 3.75
N LYS A 266 7.31 9.69 3.21
CA LYS A 266 6.19 9.16 3.99
C LYS A 266 6.42 7.72 4.39
N GLU A 267 6.98 6.94 3.48
CA GLU A 267 7.25 5.53 3.71
C GLU A 267 8.46 5.08 2.88
N PHE A 268 9.28 4.22 3.49
CA PHE A 268 10.42 3.59 2.85
C PHE A 268 10.37 2.10 3.13
N ILE A 269 10.35 1.30 2.08
CA ILE A 269 10.15 -0.16 2.11
C ILE A 269 11.28 -0.78 1.32
N VAL A 270 11.83 -1.89 1.83
CA VAL A 270 12.98 -2.55 1.24
C VAL A 270 12.77 -4.05 1.24
N GLY A 271 13.12 -4.70 0.14
CA GLY A 271 12.96 -6.12 -0.09
C GLY A 271 11.63 -6.49 -0.73
N TRP A 272 11.58 -7.68 -1.33
CA TRP A 272 10.38 -8.18 -1.98
C TRP A 272 9.51 -9.00 -1.00
N ASN A 273 8.50 -8.36 -0.43
CA ASN A 273 7.49 -9.01 0.40
C ASN A 273 6.10 -8.52 0.02
N ASP A 274 5.29 -9.41 -0.58
CA ASP A 274 3.96 -9.06 -1.10
C ASP A 274 3.01 -8.54 -0.01
N VAL A 275 3.08 -9.10 1.20
CA VAL A 275 2.22 -8.70 2.32
C VAL A 275 2.56 -7.28 2.75
N VAL A 276 3.83 -7.00 3.01
CA VAL A 276 4.30 -5.67 3.45
C VAL A 276 4.03 -4.64 2.34
N ARG A 277 4.37 -4.96 1.09
CA ARG A 277 4.09 -4.09 -0.07
C ARG A 277 2.61 -3.74 -0.14
N ASP A 278 1.73 -4.73 -0.10
CA ASP A 278 0.29 -4.51 -0.25
C ASP A 278 -0.30 -3.71 0.93
N GLU A 279 0.16 -3.98 2.15
CA GLU A 279 -0.23 -3.22 3.35
C GLU A 279 0.20 -1.76 3.26
N SER A 280 1.45 -1.51 2.86
CA SER A 280 2.00 -0.17 2.63
C SER A 280 1.28 0.58 1.52
N LEU A 281 1.04 -0.06 0.37
CA LEU A 281 0.27 0.52 -0.74
C LEU A 281 -1.15 0.90 -0.28
N ALA A 282 -1.81 0.01 0.46
CA ALA A 282 -3.14 0.28 1.01
C ALA A 282 -3.12 1.37 2.09
N GLN A 283 -2.07 1.46 2.90
CA GLN A 283 -1.88 2.51 3.89
C GLN A 283 -1.65 3.87 3.23
N PHE A 284 -0.75 3.94 2.25
CA PHE A 284 -0.48 5.14 1.47
C PHE A 284 -1.73 5.64 0.75
N ALA A 285 -2.41 4.75 0.01
CA ALA A 285 -3.66 5.11 -0.67
C ALA A 285 -4.70 5.66 0.31
N ARG A 286 -4.77 5.11 1.53
CA ARG A 286 -5.64 5.61 2.59
C ARG A 286 -5.19 6.95 3.17
N ASN A 287 -3.91 7.16 3.42
CA ASN A 287 -3.42 8.27 4.26
C ASN A 287 -3.05 9.52 3.48
N GLU A 288 -2.73 9.41 2.19
CA GLU A 288 -2.35 10.56 1.38
C GLU A 288 -3.56 11.11 0.60
N LYS A 289 -3.58 12.43 0.36
CA LYS A 289 -4.63 13.13 -0.41
C LYS A 289 -4.03 13.53 -1.75
N GLY A 290 -4.87 13.61 -2.77
CA GLY A 290 -4.46 14.06 -4.09
C GLY A 290 -3.87 12.97 -4.97
N ASP A 291 -3.71 13.32 -6.24
CA ASP A 291 -3.27 12.40 -7.25
C ASP A 291 -1.84 11.89 -6.99
N THR A 292 -1.63 10.62 -7.33
CA THR A 292 -0.34 9.93 -7.18
C THR A 292 0.26 9.63 -8.55
N ALA A 293 1.55 9.94 -8.72
CA ALA A 293 2.36 9.37 -9.80
C ALA A 293 3.05 8.08 -9.34
N VAL A 294 3.10 7.07 -10.19
CA VAL A 294 3.89 5.84 -9.98
C VAL A 294 5.04 5.84 -10.97
N LEU A 295 6.28 5.91 -10.48
CA LEU A 295 7.48 6.07 -11.33
C LEU A 295 8.57 5.04 -11.00
N SER A 296 9.48 4.87 -11.94
CA SER A 296 10.73 4.12 -11.77
C SER A 296 11.78 4.65 -12.73
N ILE A 297 13.07 4.59 -12.34
CA ILE A 297 14.16 4.87 -13.27
C ILE A 297 14.37 3.68 -14.22
N PRO A 298 14.79 3.90 -15.49
CA PRO A 298 14.81 2.86 -16.52
C PRO A 298 15.70 1.66 -16.23
N ILE A 299 16.64 1.78 -15.28
CA ILE A 299 17.58 0.69 -14.98
C ILE A 299 16.90 -0.52 -14.35
N TYR A 300 15.80 -0.32 -13.62
CA TYR A 300 15.04 -1.41 -13.03
C TYR A 300 14.38 -2.33 -14.07
N ASP A 301 14.14 -1.82 -15.29
CA ASP A 301 13.67 -2.63 -16.42
C ASP A 301 14.70 -3.69 -16.82
N LYS A 302 15.99 -3.35 -16.71
CA LYS A 302 17.09 -4.25 -17.02
C LYS A 302 17.39 -5.23 -15.89
N LEU A 303 17.12 -4.83 -14.65
CA LEU A 303 17.31 -5.68 -13.47
C LEU A 303 16.20 -6.74 -13.37
N ASP A 304 14.93 -6.30 -13.32
CA ASP A 304 13.77 -7.18 -13.32
C ASP A 304 12.49 -6.44 -13.76
N ILE A 305 12.23 -6.42 -15.07
CA ILE A 305 11.01 -5.85 -15.64
C ILE A 305 9.73 -6.49 -15.07
N ARG A 306 9.76 -7.78 -14.68
CA ARG A 306 8.56 -8.49 -14.24
C ARG A 306 8.12 -7.98 -12.88
N LYS A 307 9.04 -7.91 -11.91
CA LYS A 307 8.77 -7.34 -10.59
C LYS A 307 8.34 -5.87 -10.66
N LYS A 308 8.95 -5.07 -11.54
CA LYS A 308 8.53 -3.68 -11.76
C LYS A 308 7.08 -3.61 -12.23
N LEU A 309 6.74 -4.36 -13.29
CA LEU A 309 5.38 -4.35 -13.85
C LEU A 309 4.34 -4.85 -12.84
N GLU A 310 4.68 -5.86 -12.05
CA GLU A 310 3.85 -6.34 -10.95
C GLU A 310 3.59 -5.24 -9.92
N PHE A 311 4.63 -4.57 -9.43
CA PHE A 311 4.48 -3.47 -8.48
C PHE A 311 3.64 -2.31 -9.02
N PHE A 312 3.83 -1.92 -10.28
CA PHE A 312 3.03 -0.85 -10.92
C PHE A 312 1.55 -1.23 -10.98
N GLU A 313 1.28 -2.49 -11.30
CA GLU A 313 -0.06 -3.03 -11.36
C GLU A 313 -0.72 -3.09 -9.98
N ASP A 314 0.01 -3.53 -8.96
CA ASP A 314 -0.48 -3.58 -7.57
C ASP A 314 -0.72 -2.18 -7.01
N ALA A 315 0.20 -1.23 -7.25
CA ALA A 315 0.03 0.16 -6.86
C ALA A 315 -1.20 0.79 -7.53
N LYS A 316 -1.39 0.56 -8.83
CA LYS A 316 -2.59 1.03 -9.55
C LYS A 316 -3.87 0.42 -8.98
N THR A 317 -3.87 -0.87 -8.66
CA THR A 317 -5.03 -1.53 -8.03
C THR A 317 -5.32 -1.00 -6.64
N ALA A 318 -4.30 -0.79 -5.80
CA ALA A 318 -4.49 -0.23 -4.45
C ALA A 318 -5.09 1.18 -4.49
N LEU A 319 -4.59 2.04 -5.37
CA LEU A 319 -5.12 3.40 -5.59
C LEU A 319 -6.57 3.37 -6.09
N MET A 320 -6.85 2.54 -7.10
CA MET A 320 -8.20 2.39 -7.66
C MET A 320 -9.20 1.81 -6.66
N LEU A 321 -8.80 0.79 -5.91
CA LEU A 321 -9.61 0.17 -4.85
C LEU A 321 -9.95 1.21 -3.78
N TYR A 322 -8.99 2.03 -3.38
CA TYR A 322 -9.22 3.10 -2.42
C TYR A 322 -10.20 4.14 -2.94
N GLU A 323 -10.04 4.62 -4.17
CA GLU A 323 -10.98 5.59 -4.77
C GLU A 323 -12.41 5.04 -4.85
N ILE A 324 -12.56 3.80 -5.33
CA ILE A 324 -13.84 3.10 -5.42
C ILE A 324 -14.46 2.95 -4.02
N SER A 325 -13.67 2.48 -3.05
CA SER A 325 -14.12 2.26 -1.68
C SER A 325 -14.51 3.56 -0.99
N SER A 326 -13.77 4.64 -1.25
CA SER A 326 -14.07 5.96 -0.70
C SER A 326 -15.40 6.48 -1.24
N ARG A 327 -15.58 6.48 -2.58
CA ARG A 327 -16.85 6.89 -3.22
C ARG A 327 -18.04 6.08 -2.71
N THR A 328 -17.86 4.75 -2.62
CA THR A 328 -18.89 3.83 -2.13
C THR A 328 -19.28 4.17 -0.69
N ARG A 329 -18.30 4.40 0.19
CA ARG A 329 -18.54 4.72 1.59
C ARG A 329 -19.18 6.11 1.77
N THR A 330 -18.77 7.12 1.01
CA THR A 330 -19.41 8.44 1.02
C THR A 330 -20.88 8.35 0.61
N HIS A 331 -21.22 7.49 -0.36
CA HIS A 331 -22.60 7.34 -0.84
C HIS A 331 -23.47 6.45 0.07
N TYR A 332 -22.94 5.32 0.54
CA TYR A 332 -23.73 4.30 1.26
C TYR A 332 -23.47 4.22 2.77
N GLY A 333 -22.54 4.99 3.34
CA GLY A 333 -22.12 4.87 4.74
C GLY A 333 -23.27 4.95 5.75
N LEU A 334 -24.11 5.99 5.66
CA LEU A 334 -25.26 6.16 6.55
C LEU A 334 -26.36 5.10 6.31
N PRO A 335 -26.80 4.81 5.07
CA PRO A 335 -27.72 3.70 4.80
C PRO A 335 -27.23 2.34 5.32
N TRP A 336 -25.95 2.04 5.13
CA TRP A 336 -25.34 0.81 5.63
C TRP A 336 -25.30 0.75 7.15
N LEU A 337 -24.99 1.86 7.82
CA LEU A 337 -25.10 1.93 9.27
C LEU A 337 -26.54 1.66 9.71
N ALA A 338 -27.53 2.30 9.09
CA ALA A 338 -28.94 2.09 9.40
C ALA A 338 -29.33 0.62 9.27
N ASN A 339 -28.95 -0.04 8.16
CA ASN A 339 -29.17 -1.48 7.98
C ASN A 339 -28.56 -2.30 9.12
N LYS A 340 -27.30 -2.04 9.51
CA LYS A 340 -26.63 -2.76 10.61
C LYS A 340 -27.40 -2.68 11.91
N VAL A 341 -27.85 -1.49 12.29
CA VAL A 341 -28.58 -1.31 13.55
C VAL A 341 -30.01 -1.84 13.45
N TYR A 342 -30.71 -1.64 12.33
CA TYR A 342 -32.08 -2.18 12.12
C TYR A 342 -32.12 -3.70 12.08
N ASN A 343 -31.12 -4.33 11.45
CA ASN A 343 -31.01 -5.79 11.37
C ASN A 343 -30.75 -6.45 12.72
N LEU A 344 -30.38 -5.68 13.75
CA LEU A 344 -30.15 -6.23 15.09
C LEU A 344 -31.40 -6.94 15.64
N ALA A 345 -32.60 -6.45 15.30
CA ALA A 345 -33.87 -7.11 15.64
C ALA A 345 -33.98 -8.54 15.04
N HIS A 346 -33.40 -8.79 13.87
CA HIS A 346 -33.31 -10.14 13.30
C HIS A 346 -32.13 -10.93 13.86
N VAL A 347 -30.97 -10.29 14.04
CA VAL A 347 -29.76 -10.95 14.56
C VAL A 347 -29.98 -11.53 15.96
N LEU A 348 -30.72 -10.83 16.83
CA LEU A 348 -31.06 -11.33 18.17
C LEU A 348 -31.88 -12.63 18.14
N GLU A 349 -32.65 -12.86 17.07
CA GLU A 349 -33.55 -14.00 16.95
C GLU A 349 -33.11 -15.05 15.92
N THR A 350 -31.95 -14.85 15.27
CA THR A 350 -31.43 -15.77 14.27
C THR A 350 -30.13 -16.40 14.76
N PRO A 351 -29.89 -17.69 14.45
CA PRO A 351 -28.63 -18.33 14.82
C PRO A 351 -27.45 -17.80 14.01
N SER A 352 -26.27 -17.89 14.62
CA SER A 352 -24.99 -17.64 13.94
C SER A 352 -24.55 -18.89 13.16
N ILE A 353 -23.91 -18.72 12.00
CA ILE A 353 -23.34 -19.82 11.19
C ILE A 353 -22.38 -20.72 11.98
N ARG A 354 -21.90 -20.27 13.15
CA ARG A 354 -20.97 -20.96 14.05
C ARG A 354 -21.19 -22.47 14.16
N GLY A 355 -22.44 -22.90 14.34
CA GLY A 355 -22.79 -24.31 14.49
C GLY A 355 -22.50 -25.20 13.27
N LEU A 356 -22.43 -24.61 12.08
CA LEU A 356 -22.20 -25.33 10.82
C LEU A 356 -20.72 -25.55 10.51
N ARG A 357 -19.79 -25.13 11.36
CA ARG A 357 -18.36 -25.28 11.13
C ARG A 357 -17.99 -26.75 10.86
N GLY A 358 -17.48 -27.03 9.66
CA GLY A 358 -17.03 -28.36 9.25
C GLY A 358 -18.12 -29.43 9.10
N LYS A 359 -19.41 -29.07 9.14
CA LYS A 359 -20.53 -30.02 9.11
C LYS A 359 -20.83 -30.63 7.75
N LEU A 360 -20.37 -30.00 6.68
CA LEU A 360 -20.47 -30.44 5.29
C LEU A 360 -19.11 -30.91 4.74
N LYS A 361 -18.26 -31.49 5.61
CA LYS A 361 -16.94 -32.01 5.21
C LYS A 361 -17.07 -33.03 4.08
N GLY A 362 -16.27 -32.86 3.02
CA GLY A 362 -16.26 -33.75 1.85
C GLY A 362 -17.33 -33.45 0.80
N MET A 363 -18.21 -32.47 1.06
CA MET A 363 -19.12 -31.94 0.04
C MET A 363 -18.38 -31.03 -0.95
N THR A 364 -18.86 -31.01 -2.18
CA THR A 364 -18.47 -30.03 -3.18
C THR A 364 -19.53 -28.91 -3.19
N ALA A 365 -19.09 -27.65 -3.19
CA ALA A 365 -19.99 -26.50 -3.32
C ALA A 365 -19.91 -25.89 -4.72
N VAL A 366 -21.04 -25.38 -5.23
CA VAL A 366 -21.11 -24.60 -6.47
C VAL A 366 -21.60 -23.20 -6.12
N VAL A 367 -20.72 -22.20 -6.23
CA VAL A 367 -21.04 -20.79 -6.01
C VAL A 367 -21.44 -20.17 -7.35
N VAL A 368 -22.69 -19.74 -7.43
CA VAL A 368 -23.32 -19.20 -8.65
C VAL A 368 -23.29 -17.68 -8.63
N GLY A 369 -22.69 -17.08 -9.66
CA GLY A 369 -22.76 -15.65 -9.97
C GLY A 369 -23.86 -15.33 -11.00
N ALA A 370 -23.99 -14.06 -11.38
CA ALA A 370 -25.04 -13.57 -12.29
C ALA A 370 -24.54 -13.32 -13.73
N GLY A 371 -23.32 -13.76 -14.06
CA GLY A 371 -22.68 -13.50 -15.35
C GLY A 371 -23.35 -14.23 -16.53
N PRO A 372 -23.26 -13.69 -17.75
CA PRO A 372 -23.82 -14.30 -18.97
C PRO A 372 -23.42 -15.76 -19.23
N SER A 373 -22.25 -16.21 -18.78
CA SER A 373 -21.83 -17.61 -18.99
C SER A 373 -22.68 -18.63 -18.25
N LEU A 374 -23.57 -18.21 -17.35
CA LEU A 374 -24.48 -19.09 -16.64
C LEU A 374 -25.54 -19.73 -17.55
N GLU A 375 -26.09 -18.97 -18.51
CA GLU A 375 -27.19 -19.41 -19.39
C GLU A 375 -26.93 -20.76 -20.09
N PRO A 376 -25.80 -21.00 -20.78
CA PRO A 376 -25.53 -22.28 -21.44
C PRO A 376 -25.36 -23.45 -20.45
N ASP A 377 -25.13 -23.17 -19.17
CA ASP A 377 -24.84 -24.14 -18.12
C ASP A 377 -26.04 -24.48 -17.24
N ILE A 378 -27.21 -23.85 -17.47
CA ILE A 378 -28.39 -23.98 -16.61
C ILE A 378 -28.89 -25.43 -16.44
N GLU A 379 -28.95 -26.19 -17.53
CA GLU A 379 -29.42 -27.59 -17.48
C GLU A 379 -28.45 -28.47 -16.67
N LEU A 380 -27.15 -28.26 -16.86
CA LEU A 380 -26.09 -28.96 -16.12
C LEU A 380 -26.10 -28.58 -14.64
N LEU A 381 -26.36 -27.31 -14.33
CA LEU A 381 -26.50 -26.82 -12.97
C LEU A 381 -27.72 -27.44 -12.27
N ARG A 382 -28.81 -27.65 -13.01
CA ARG A 382 -30.02 -28.32 -12.49
C ARG A 382 -29.72 -29.77 -12.11
N GLU A 383 -28.96 -30.51 -12.91
CA GLU A 383 -28.51 -31.86 -12.54
C GLU A 383 -27.50 -31.85 -11.38
N LEU A 384 -26.53 -30.93 -11.41
CA LEU A 384 -25.52 -30.79 -10.36
C LEU A 384 -26.11 -30.52 -8.98
N LYS A 385 -27.31 -29.93 -8.89
CA LYS A 385 -28.03 -29.74 -7.63
C LYS A 385 -28.21 -31.05 -6.84
N ASN A 386 -28.31 -32.20 -7.51
CA ASN A 386 -28.41 -33.50 -6.85
C ASN A 386 -27.06 -34.04 -6.37
N HIS A 387 -25.96 -33.36 -6.67
CA HIS A 387 -24.60 -33.84 -6.47
C HIS A 387 -23.67 -32.86 -5.73
N ALA A 388 -24.10 -31.61 -5.56
CA ALA A 388 -23.31 -30.55 -4.94
C ALA A 388 -24.20 -29.50 -4.24
N LEU A 389 -23.61 -28.81 -3.26
CA LEU A 389 -24.25 -27.70 -2.57
C LEU A 389 -24.26 -26.45 -3.45
N ILE A 390 -25.39 -26.19 -4.12
CA ILE A 390 -25.63 -24.95 -4.87
C ILE A 390 -25.86 -23.75 -3.94
N ILE A 391 -24.98 -22.75 -4.04
CA ILE A 391 -25.02 -21.48 -3.31
C ILE A 391 -25.22 -20.33 -4.29
N ALA A 392 -26.33 -19.60 -4.15
CA ALA A 392 -26.59 -18.37 -4.89
C ALA A 392 -25.91 -17.18 -4.21
N ALA A 393 -24.98 -16.53 -4.90
CA ALA A 393 -24.34 -15.31 -4.40
C ALA A 393 -25.14 -14.07 -4.84
N GLY A 394 -25.77 -13.37 -3.90
CA GLY A 394 -26.52 -12.14 -4.10
C GLY A 394 -27.58 -12.25 -5.20
N THR A 395 -27.53 -11.34 -6.18
CA THR A 395 -28.52 -11.19 -7.25
C THR A 395 -28.56 -12.35 -8.26
N SER A 396 -27.61 -13.30 -8.21
CA SER A 396 -27.66 -14.52 -9.02
C SER A 396 -28.95 -15.33 -8.83
N ILE A 397 -29.60 -15.17 -7.67
CA ILE A 397 -30.90 -15.76 -7.38
C ILE A 397 -31.98 -15.41 -8.41
N GLN A 398 -31.92 -14.22 -9.02
CA GLN A 398 -32.87 -13.81 -10.07
C GLN A 398 -32.76 -14.71 -11.30
N SER A 399 -31.52 -15.02 -11.71
CA SER A 399 -31.26 -15.91 -12.85
C SER A 399 -31.67 -17.34 -12.51
N LEU A 400 -31.31 -17.84 -11.33
CA LEU A 400 -31.70 -19.18 -10.89
C LEU A 400 -33.23 -19.36 -10.86
N GLN A 401 -33.97 -18.40 -10.27
CA GLN A 401 -35.42 -18.48 -10.21
C GLN A 401 -36.05 -18.34 -11.60
N HIS A 402 -35.49 -17.50 -12.48
CA HIS A 402 -35.93 -17.38 -13.88
C HIS A 402 -35.90 -18.73 -14.61
N PHE A 403 -34.89 -19.55 -14.35
CA PHE A 403 -34.74 -20.89 -14.91
C PHE A 403 -35.33 -22.03 -14.05
N GLY A 404 -36.10 -21.69 -13.01
CA GLY A 404 -36.77 -22.67 -12.15
C GLY A 404 -35.82 -23.50 -11.28
N ILE A 405 -34.66 -22.96 -10.91
CA ILE A 405 -33.68 -23.60 -10.02
C ILE A 405 -33.77 -22.95 -8.64
N THR A 406 -34.07 -23.75 -7.62
CA THR A 406 -33.98 -23.33 -6.21
C THR A 406 -32.61 -23.72 -5.65
N PRO A 407 -31.76 -22.79 -5.17
CA PRO A 407 -30.48 -23.14 -4.57
C PRO A 407 -30.68 -23.77 -3.18
N HIS A 408 -29.63 -24.39 -2.63
CA HIS A 408 -29.65 -24.85 -1.24
C HIS A 408 -29.40 -23.71 -0.26
N LEU A 409 -28.64 -22.69 -0.67
CA LEU A 409 -28.30 -21.53 0.14
C LEU A 409 -28.29 -20.25 -0.69
N ILE A 410 -28.84 -19.18 -0.14
CA ILE A 410 -28.65 -17.82 -0.63
C ILE A 410 -27.69 -17.09 0.32
N VAL A 411 -26.69 -16.41 -0.24
CA VAL A 411 -25.80 -15.53 0.53
C VAL A 411 -25.98 -14.10 0.05
N SER A 412 -26.31 -13.17 0.95
CA SER A 412 -26.51 -11.76 0.59
C SER A 412 -25.93 -10.82 1.63
N ILE A 413 -25.28 -9.75 1.16
CA ILE A 413 -24.58 -8.78 2.01
C ILE A 413 -24.85 -7.33 1.60
N ASP A 414 -25.42 -7.11 0.42
CA ASP A 414 -25.53 -5.77 -0.16
C ASP A 414 -26.69 -4.99 0.51
N GLY A 415 -26.33 -3.82 1.05
CA GLY A 415 -27.21 -2.90 1.76
C GLY A 415 -28.03 -1.97 0.86
N SER A 416 -27.81 -2.00 -0.45
CA SER A 416 -28.42 -1.08 -1.42
C SER A 416 -29.92 -1.31 -1.63
N GLU A 417 -30.65 -0.27 -2.05
CA GLU A 417 -32.05 -0.41 -2.45
C GLU A 417 -32.18 -1.16 -3.78
N GLU A 418 -31.18 -1.08 -4.64
CA GLU A 418 -31.05 -1.87 -5.87
C GLU A 418 -31.07 -3.37 -5.56
N ASN A 419 -30.34 -3.80 -4.52
CA ASN A 419 -30.38 -5.19 -4.07
C ASN A 419 -31.76 -5.55 -3.53
N TYR A 420 -32.41 -4.69 -2.73
CA TYR A 420 -33.79 -4.95 -2.30
C TYR A 420 -34.75 -5.12 -3.47
N ASN A 421 -34.65 -4.26 -4.49
CA ASN A 421 -35.43 -4.37 -5.72
C ASN A 421 -35.16 -5.65 -6.49
N ALA A 422 -33.96 -6.22 -6.38
CA ALA A 422 -33.65 -7.51 -6.98
C ALA A 422 -34.37 -8.68 -6.27
N PHE A 423 -34.60 -8.57 -4.96
CA PHE A 423 -35.24 -9.60 -4.13
C PHE A 423 -36.76 -9.48 -4.00
N LYS A 424 -37.35 -8.28 -4.10
CA LYS A 424 -38.76 -8.00 -3.74
C LYS A 424 -39.84 -8.82 -4.46
N HIS A 425 -39.54 -9.43 -5.61
CA HIS A 425 -40.49 -10.22 -6.40
C HIS A 425 -40.11 -11.71 -6.48
N LEU A 426 -39.12 -12.13 -5.69
CA LEU A 426 -38.64 -13.50 -5.70
C LEU A 426 -39.36 -14.34 -4.64
N SER A 427 -39.67 -15.59 -4.98
CA SER A 427 -40.34 -16.54 -4.08
C SER A 427 -39.29 -17.40 -3.39
N VAL A 428 -38.53 -16.79 -2.47
CA VAL A 428 -37.34 -17.39 -1.84
C VAL A 428 -37.40 -17.39 -0.31
N ASN A 429 -38.59 -17.22 0.27
CA ASN A 429 -38.78 -17.03 1.70
C ASN A 429 -38.45 -18.29 2.52
N ASP A 430 -38.58 -19.46 1.90
CA ASP A 430 -38.31 -20.77 2.51
C ASP A 430 -36.95 -21.37 2.09
N VAL A 431 -36.09 -20.58 1.45
CA VAL A 431 -34.72 -21.00 1.10
C VAL A 431 -33.79 -20.57 2.25
N PRO A 432 -32.88 -21.45 2.73
CA PRO A 432 -31.84 -21.04 3.67
C PRO A 432 -31.12 -19.78 3.20
N PHE A 433 -31.04 -18.79 4.09
CA PHE A 433 -30.54 -17.46 3.76
C PHE A 433 -29.50 -17.01 4.78
N LEU A 434 -28.24 -17.00 4.34
CA LEU A 434 -27.11 -16.51 5.10
C LEU A 434 -26.87 -15.03 4.79
N PHE A 435 -26.86 -14.20 5.83
CA PHE A 435 -26.62 -12.76 5.68
C PHE A 435 -25.54 -12.24 6.62
N ALA A 436 -24.90 -11.15 6.21
CA ALA A 436 -24.21 -10.27 7.14
C ALA A 436 -25.18 -9.15 7.53
N PRO A 437 -25.15 -8.62 8.78
CA PRO A 437 -26.07 -7.57 9.20
C PRO A 437 -25.94 -6.24 8.43
N LEU A 438 -25.10 -6.15 7.40
CA LEU A 438 -25.03 -5.05 6.42
C LEU A 438 -26.18 -5.04 5.40
N VAL A 439 -26.77 -6.21 5.11
CA VAL A 439 -27.78 -6.40 4.06
C VAL A 439 -28.96 -5.44 4.21
N ASN A 440 -29.60 -5.04 3.11
CA ASN A 440 -30.76 -4.15 3.19
C ASN A 440 -31.84 -4.80 4.09
N HIS A 441 -32.24 -4.07 5.14
CA HIS A 441 -33.07 -4.64 6.20
C HIS A 441 -34.44 -5.15 5.72
N LYS A 442 -34.92 -4.66 4.57
CA LYS A 442 -36.17 -5.10 3.96
C LYS A 442 -36.07 -6.50 3.33
N ILE A 443 -34.87 -6.94 2.93
CA ILE A 443 -34.66 -8.24 2.27
C ILE A 443 -34.88 -9.40 3.22
N ILE A 444 -34.52 -9.23 4.49
CA ILE A 444 -34.59 -10.29 5.51
C ILE A 444 -35.89 -10.23 6.33
N ALA A 445 -36.76 -9.25 6.08
CA ALA A 445 -37.96 -9.02 6.88
C ALA A 445 -38.93 -10.22 6.86
N ASP A 446 -39.04 -10.91 5.73
CA ASP A 446 -40.03 -11.95 5.43
C ASP A 446 -39.42 -13.35 5.20
N LYS A 447 -38.16 -13.55 5.60
CA LYS A 447 -37.42 -14.81 5.40
C LYS A 447 -37.58 -15.73 6.60
N ASN A 448 -37.88 -17.01 6.32
CA ASN A 448 -38.20 -18.00 7.36
C ASN A 448 -36.97 -18.79 7.84
N LYS A 449 -35.93 -18.92 7.00
CA LYS A 449 -34.73 -19.75 7.28
C LYS A 449 -33.45 -18.91 7.34
N LEU A 450 -33.45 -17.92 8.24
CA LEU A 450 -32.34 -16.98 8.40
C LEU A 450 -31.27 -17.48 9.35
N PHE A 451 -30.01 -17.24 8.98
CA PHE A 451 -28.85 -17.34 9.85
C PHE A 451 -27.78 -16.34 9.41
N HIS A 452 -26.85 -15.98 10.28
CA HIS A 452 -25.94 -14.87 10.00
C HIS A 452 -24.46 -15.18 10.25
N PHE A 453 -23.61 -14.37 9.64
CA PHE A 453 -22.17 -14.33 9.89
C PHE A 453 -21.71 -12.88 10.03
N LEU A 454 -20.49 -12.67 10.49
CA LEU A 454 -19.94 -11.34 10.78
C LEU A 454 -18.78 -11.04 9.83
N PHE A 455 -18.52 -9.75 9.58
CA PHE A 455 -17.40 -9.33 8.73
C PHE A 455 -16.26 -8.74 9.53
N ASN A 456 -15.03 -9.06 9.16
CA ASN A 456 -13.86 -8.40 9.70
C ASN A 456 -13.88 -6.91 9.32
N GLY A 457 -13.52 -6.03 10.25
CA GLY A 457 -13.57 -4.57 10.06
C GLY A 457 -14.94 -3.92 10.23
N ASP A 458 -16.02 -4.68 10.51
CA ASP A 458 -17.32 -4.10 10.83
C ASP A 458 -17.40 -3.62 12.29
N MET A 459 -16.88 -2.41 12.54
CA MET A 459 -16.78 -1.81 13.87
C MET A 459 -18.15 -1.61 14.55
N THR A 460 -19.19 -1.30 13.77
CA THR A 460 -20.57 -1.15 14.27
C THR A 460 -21.06 -2.43 14.92
N ASN A 461 -21.01 -3.53 14.15
CA ASN A 461 -21.45 -4.84 14.61
C ASN A 461 -20.53 -5.42 15.69
N ARG A 462 -19.23 -5.09 15.66
CA ARG A 462 -18.29 -5.45 16.72
C ARG A 462 -18.69 -4.87 18.07
N TYR A 463 -18.99 -3.57 18.11
CA TYR A 463 -19.45 -2.89 19.31
C TYR A 463 -20.81 -3.45 19.78
N LEU A 464 -21.80 -3.52 18.89
CA LEU A 464 -23.15 -3.94 19.23
C LEU A 464 -23.20 -5.40 19.71
N MET A 465 -22.55 -6.32 19.02
CA MET A 465 -22.62 -7.76 19.33
C MET A 465 -21.59 -8.27 20.32
N GLY A 466 -20.52 -7.50 20.58
CA GLY A 466 -19.47 -7.90 21.53
C GLY A 466 -18.78 -9.15 21.08
N TRP A 467 -18.08 -9.03 19.94
CA TRP A 467 -17.43 -10.19 19.36
C TRP A 467 -16.50 -10.84 20.36
N THR A 468 -16.56 -12.15 20.35
CA THR A 468 -15.65 -13.05 21.06
C THR A 468 -14.78 -13.75 20.04
N SER A 469 -13.73 -14.43 20.50
CA SER A 469 -12.90 -15.28 19.63
C SER A 469 -13.68 -16.41 18.95
N ASP A 470 -14.85 -16.74 19.47
CA ASP A 470 -15.67 -17.86 18.99
C ASP A 470 -16.66 -17.46 17.90
N ASP A 471 -16.81 -16.15 17.64
CA ASP A 471 -17.71 -15.67 16.60
C ASP A 471 -17.13 -15.89 15.19
N PRO A 472 -17.93 -16.40 14.24
CA PRO A 472 -17.49 -16.58 12.87
C PRO A 472 -17.40 -15.22 12.17
N VAL A 473 -16.16 -14.76 11.99
CA VAL A 473 -15.84 -13.52 11.28
C VAL A 473 -15.20 -13.88 9.93
N PHE A 474 -15.84 -13.45 8.85
CA PHE A 474 -15.37 -13.62 7.48
C PHE A 474 -14.60 -12.37 7.03
N SER A 475 -13.64 -12.54 6.13
CA SER A 475 -13.05 -11.40 5.43
C SER A 475 -14.10 -10.76 4.50
N SER A 476 -13.93 -9.48 4.15
CA SER A 476 -14.86 -8.72 3.31
C SER A 476 -14.25 -8.47 1.91
N PRO A 477 -14.23 -9.46 1.01
CA PRO A 477 -13.84 -9.23 -0.38
C PRO A 477 -14.90 -8.36 -1.09
N PRO A 478 -14.55 -7.68 -2.19
CA PRO A 478 -15.40 -6.66 -2.83
C PRO A 478 -16.67 -7.20 -3.50
N SER A 479 -16.92 -8.51 -3.45
CA SER A 479 -18.10 -9.15 -4.02
C SER A 479 -18.70 -10.19 -3.07
N VAL A 480 -20.02 -10.32 -3.11
CA VAL A 480 -20.81 -11.36 -2.40
C VAL A 480 -20.36 -12.79 -2.74
N THR A 481 -19.66 -12.98 -3.87
CA THR A 481 -19.00 -14.23 -4.23
C THR A 481 -18.05 -14.71 -3.13
N GLY A 482 -17.26 -13.82 -2.52
CA GLY A 482 -16.30 -14.22 -1.51
C GLY A 482 -16.93 -14.71 -0.21
N PRO A 483 -17.94 -14.03 0.39
CA PRO A 483 -18.72 -14.58 1.49
C PRO A 483 -19.38 -15.93 1.17
N ALA A 484 -19.85 -16.13 -0.06
CA ALA A 484 -20.41 -17.41 -0.48
C ALA A 484 -19.37 -18.54 -0.50
N ILE A 485 -18.15 -18.24 -0.98
CA ILE A 485 -17.01 -19.15 -0.91
C ILE A 485 -16.61 -19.43 0.55
N GLN A 486 -16.50 -18.39 1.39
CA GLN A 486 -16.17 -18.55 2.81
C GLN A 486 -17.22 -19.37 3.54
N ALA A 487 -18.51 -19.21 3.24
CA ALA A 487 -19.57 -20.02 3.82
C ALA A 487 -19.36 -21.51 3.47
N ALA A 488 -19.07 -21.83 2.21
CA ALA A 488 -18.79 -23.21 1.79
C ALA A 488 -17.58 -23.80 2.54
N ILE A 489 -16.46 -23.06 2.60
CA ILE A 489 -15.23 -23.48 3.28
C ILE A 489 -15.46 -23.62 4.79
N TYR A 490 -16.14 -22.66 5.41
CA TYR A 490 -16.48 -22.68 6.82
C TYR A 490 -17.32 -23.90 7.17
N MET A 491 -18.27 -24.26 6.31
CA MET A 491 -19.05 -25.49 6.44
C MET A 491 -18.24 -26.76 6.17
N GLY A 492 -17.02 -26.68 5.66
CA GLY A 492 -16.09 -27.80 5.49
C GLY A 492 -15.91 -28.31 4.05
N CYS A 493 -16.45 -27.60 3.06
CA CYS A 493 -16.23 -27.96 1.65
C CYS A 493 -14.76 -27.72 1.28
N THR A 494 -14.10 -28.73 0.70
CA THR A 494 -12.70 -28.64 0.24
C THR A 494 -12.59 -28.53 -1.28
N GLU A 495 -13.73 -28.57 -2.00
CA GLU A 495 -13.81 -28.28 -3.43
C GLU A 495 -14.95 -27.27 -3.66
N VAL A 496 -14.62 -26.15 -4.30
CA VAL A 496 -15.55 -25.05 -4.61
C VAL A 496 -15.50 -24.76 -6.11
N ILE A 497 -16.64 -24.88 -6.76
CA ILE A 497 -16.83 -24.60 -8.18
C ILE A 497 -17.46 -23.21 -8.32
N LEU A 498 -16.92 -22.39 -9.20
CA LEU A 498 -17.42 -21.07 -9.56
C LEU A 498 -18.10 -21.15 -10.92
N THR A 499 -19.33 -20.65 -11.04
CA THR A 499 -20.03 -20.54 -12.33
C THR A 499 -20.76 -19.21 -12.41
N GLY A 500 -20.89 -18.64 -13.62
CA GLY A 500 -21.48 -17.30 -13.80
C GLY A 500 -20.65 -16.19 -13.15
N GLN A 501 -19.35 -16.41 -12.91
CA GLN A 501 -18.42 -15.43 -12.33
C GLN A 501 -17.55 -14.84 -13.44
N ASP A 502 -18.17 -14.13 -14.37
CA ASP A 502 -17.49 -13.74 -15.61
C ASP A 502 -16.45 -12.63 -15.44
N LEU A 503 -16.68 -11.70 -14.51
CA LEU A 503 -15.74 -10.60 -14.16
C LEU A 503 -15.19 -9.83 -15.39
N SER A 504 -15.99 -9.84 -16.46
CA SER A 504 -15.71 -9.29 -17.79
C SER A 504 -17.02 -9.27 -18.58
N TYR A 505 -16.96 -8.76 -19.81
CA TYR A 505 -18.09 -8.70 -20.74
C TYR A 505 -17.93 -9.73 -21.86
N PRO A 506 -18.22 -11.02 -21.62
CA PRO A 506 -18.18 -12.02 -22.68
C PRO A 506 -19.21 -11.66 -23.76
N ARG A 507 -18.75 -11.59 -25.01
CA ARG A 507 -19.59 -11.25 -26.17
C ARG A 507 -20.41 -9.96 -25.99
N ASP A 508 -19.85 -8.98 -25.28
CA ASP A 508 -20.47 -7.70 -24.94
C ASP A 508 -21.78 -7.80 -24.12
N HIS A 509 -21.98 -8.90 -23.38
CA HIS A 509 -23.08 -9.05 -22.42
C HIS A 509 -22.60 -8.86 -20.98
N MET A 510 -23.43 -8.24 -20.13
CA MET A 510 -23.09 -7.94 -18.73
C MET A 510 -23.67 -8.93 -17.71
N TYR A 511 -24.86 -9.48 -17.97
CA TYR A 511 -25.54 -10.43 -17.08
C TYR A 511 -26.28 -11.51 -17.87
N SER A 512 -26.54 -12.65 -17.21
CA SER A 512 -27.42 -13.71 -17.72
C SER A 512 -28.87 -13.23 -17.87
N PRO A 513 -29.67 -13.78 -18.81
CA PRO A 513 -31.10 -13.52 -18.88
C PRO A 513 -31.79 -13.70 -17.52
N GLY A 514 -32.68 -12.76 -17.18
CA GLY A 514 -33.42 -12.75 -15.91
C GLY A 514 -32.83 -11.84 -14.82
N ALA A 515 -31.55 -11.48 -14.89
CA ALA A 515 -30.96 -10.47 -14.01
C ALA A 515 -31.40 -9.06 -14.44
N LYS A 516 -32.34 -8.45 -13.69
CA LYS A 516 -32.98 -7.16 -14.03
C LYS A 516 -32.68 -6.06 -13.01
N HIS A 517 -31.49 -6.06 -12.41
CA HIS A 517 -31.09 -5.07 -11.41
C HIS A 517 -30.41 -3.82 -11.99
N VAL A 518 -30.13 -3.79 -13.31
CA VAL A 518 -29.58 -2.64 -14.04
C VAL A 518 -30.39 -2.40 -15.33
N SER A 519 -30.61 -1.14 -15.71
CA SER A 519 -31.33 -0.79 -16.95
C SER A 519 -30.51 -1.08 -18.21
N GLN A 520 -31.17 -1.35 -19.36
CA GLN A 520 -30.46 -1.60 -20.62
C GLN A 520 -29.62 -0.40 -21.07
N ALA A 521 -30.12 0.83 -20.91
CA ALA A 521 -29.39 2.04 -21.28
C ALA A 521 -28.10 2.22 -20.45
N GLU A 522 -28.15 1.87 -19.17
CA GLU A 522 -26.98 1.90 -18.29
C GLU A 522 -25.97 0.81 -18.65
N ASN A 523 -26.43 -0.39 -19.05
CA ASN A 523 -25.56 -1.45 -19.56
C ASN A 523 -24.81 -1.01 -20.82
N ASP A 524 -25.51 -0.45 -21.80
CA ASP A 524 -24.92 0.02 -23.07
C ASP A 524 -23.89 1.14 -22.81
N PHE A 525 -24.19 2.06 -21.88
CA PHE A 525 -23.26 3.10 -21.46
C PHE A 525 -21.98 2.50 -20.84
N ARG A 526 -22.11 1.56 -19.91
CA ARG A 526 -20.97 0.90 -19.25
C ARG A 526 -20.11 0.11 -20.23
N LEU A 527 -20.74 -0.62 -21.15
CA LEU A 527 -20.05 -1.34 -22.22
C LEU A 527 -19.28 -0.38 -23.13
N LYS A 528 -19.85 0.78 -23.49
CA LYS A 528 -19.14 1.75 -24.34
C LYS A 528 -17.84 2.28 -23.71
N HIS A 529 -17.80 2.41 -22.39
CA HIS A 529 -16.65 2.95 -21.64
C HIS A 529 -15.73 1.86 -21.04
N ALA A 530 -15.99 0.59 -21.35
CA ALA A 530 -15.12 -0.52 -20.94
C ALA A 530 -13.91 -0.63 -21.90
N GLU A 531 -12.85 0.11 -21.61
CA GLU A 531 -11.63 0.14 -22.45
C GLU A 531 -10.60 -0.93 -22.07
N MET A 532 -10.70 -1.47 -20.86
CA MET A 532 -9.75 -2.48 -20.36
C MET A 532 -10.09 -3.87 -20.88
N GLN A 533 -9.09 -4.75 -20.83
CA GLN A 533 -9.24 -6.15 -21.21
C GLN A 533 -8.60 -7.09 -20.19
N VAL A 534 -9.13 -8.31 -20.11
CA VAL A 534 -8.62 -9.42 -19.28
C VAL A 534 -8.61 -10.72 -20.09
N GLU A 535 -7.66 -11.61 -19.80
CA GLU A 535 -7.58 -12.95 -20.41
C GLU A 535 -8.86 -13.74 -20.05
N ASN A 536 -9.47 -14.39 -21.03
CA ASN A 536 -10.61 -15.28 -20.82
C ASN A 536 -10.17 -16.76 -20.81
N VAL A 537 -11.03 -17.65 -20.33
CA VAL A 537 -10.72 -19.09 -20.20
C VAL A 537 -10.49 -19.80 -21.54
N GLU A 538 -10.89 -19.20 -22.67
CA GLU A 538 -10.67 -19.72 -24.03
C GLU A 538 -9.31 -19.28 -24.63
N GLY A 539 -8.50 -18.50 -23.88
CA GLY A 539 -7.19 -18.00 -24.32
C GLY A 539 -7.25 -16.71 -25.13
N GLY A 540 -8.41 -16.05 -25.20
CA GLY A 540 -8.60 -14.73 -25.80
C GLY A 540 -8.68 -13.61 -24.75
N MET A 541 -9.17 -12.44 -25.17
CA MET A 541 -9.36 -11.28 -24.30
C MET A 541 -10.84 -10.87 -24.26
N ASN A 542 -11.37 -10.61 -23.07
CA ASN A 542 -12.68 -9.98 -22.89
C ASN A 542 -12.51 -8.53 -22.45
N ARG A 543 -13.44 -7.67 -22.86
CA ARG A 543 -13.55 -6.31 -22.32
C ARG A 543 -13.93 -6.36 -20.84
N THR A 544 -13.47 -5.40 -20.05
CA THR A 544 -13.81 -5.26 -18.64
C THR A 544 -13.75 -3.78 -18.21
N ASN A 545 -14.18 -3.50 -16.98
CA ASN A 545 -14.14 -2.17 -16.36
C ASN A 545 -13.31 -2.18 -15.07
N ASP A 546 -13.08 -0.99 -14.49
CA ASP A 546 -12.29 -0.78 -13.28
C ASP A 546 -12.75 -1.64 -12.10
N MET A 547 -14.05 -1.62 -11.83
CA MET A 547 -14.65 -2.38 -10.73
C MET A 547 -14.45 -3.89 -10.90
N MET A 548 -14.71 -4.43 -12.10
CA MET A 548 -14.58 -5.86 -12.38
C MET A 548 -13.12 -6.31 -12.34
N ARG A 549 -12.18 -5.49 -12.83
CA ARG A 549 -10.74 -5.77 -12.74
C ARG A 549 -10.25 -5.80 -11.29
N VAL A 550 -10.65 -4.83 -10.47
CA VAL A 550 -10.36 -4.83 -9.03
C VAL A 550 -10.99 -6.04 -8.36
N THR A 551 -12.26 -6.34 -8.67
CA THR A 551 -12.96 -7.50 -8.11
C THR A 551 -12.27 -8.82 -8.47
N LEU A 552 -11.80 -8.96 -9.72
CA LEU A 552 -11.04 -10.12 -10.17
C LEU A 552 -9.76 -10.30 -9.34
N ARG A 553 -8.95 -9.25 -9.21
CA ARG A 553 -7.71 -9.31 -8.43
C ARG A 553 -7.94 -9.62 -6.96
N GLU A 554 -8.93 -8.99 -6.35
CA GLU A 554 -9.28 -9.25 -4.95
C GLU A 554 -9.79 -10.66 -4.74
N ILE A 555 -10.57 -11.22 -5.68
CA ILE A 555 -10.95 -12.64 -5.65
C ILE A 555 -9.70 -13.52 -5.77
N GLU A 556 -8.80 -13.26 -6.72
CA GLU A 556 -7.57 -14.04 -6.91
C GLU A 556 -6.70 -14.07 -5.64
N LYS A 557 -6.49 -12.91 -5.02
CA LYS A 557 -5.77 -12.75 -3.75
C LYS A 557 -6.52 -13.39 -2.58
N PHE A 558 -7.85 -13.31 -2.58
CA PHE A 558 -8.66 -13.96 -1.57
C PHE A 558 -8.52 -15.50 -1.65
N LEU A 559 -8.53 -16.07 -2.85
CA LEU A 559 -8.39 -17.51 -3.07
C LEU A 559 -7.02 -18.05 -2.63
N SER A 560 -5.93 -17.28 -2.77
CA SER A 560 -4.60 -17.72 -2.32
C SER A 560 -4.50 -17.93 -0.81
N ASN A 561 -5.44 -17.40 -0.02
CA ASN A 561 -5.49 -17.65 1.43
C ASN A 561 -6.01 -19.05 1.79
N PHE A 562 -6.45 -19.84 0.81
CA PHE A 562 -7.01 -21.18 1.00
C PHE A 562 -6.29 -22.23 0.14
N PRO A 563 -4.99 -22.47 0.35
CA PRO A 563 -4.20 -23.38 -0.49
C PRO A 563 -4.68 -24.83 -0.45
N ASP A 564 -5.37 -25.24 0.63
CA ASP A 564 -5.92 -26.59 0.81
C ASP A 564 -7.30 -26.79 0.17
N VAL A 565 -7.87 -25.74 -0.43
CA VAL A 565 -9.18 -25.79 -1.10
C VAL A 565 -8.98 -25.80 -2.60
N LYS A 566 -9.62 -26.76 -3.28
CA LYS A 566 -9.61 -26.84 -4.73
C LYS A 566 -10.66 -25.92 -5.33
N PHE A 567 -10.24 -24.92 -6.10
CA PHE A 567 -11.14 -24.02 -6.83
C PHE A 567 -11.20 -24.38 -8.31
N ILE A 568 -12.42 -24.46 -8.84
CA ILE A 568 -12.68 -24.76 -10.26
C ILE A 568 -13.51 -23.63 -10.86
N ASN A 569 -13.10 -23.10 -11.99
CA ASN A 569 -13.88 -22.13 -12.75
C ASN A 569 -14.62 -22.82 -13.90
N CYS A 570 -15.94 -22.79 -13.88
CA CYS A 570 -16.82 -23.29 -14.95
C CYS A 570 -17.36 -22.17 -15.85
N SER A 571 -17.03 -20.91 -15.58
CA SER A 571 -17.54 -19.75 -16.34
C SER A 571 -16.92 -19.75 -17.75
N ARG A 572 -17.52 -20.50 -18.68
CA ARG A 572 -16.95 -20.89 -19.98
C ARG A 572 -16.56 -19.74 -20.91
N TRP A 573 -17.10 -18.54 -20.70
CA TRP A 573 -16.75 -17.35 -21.46
C TRP A 573 -16.14 -16.26 -20.59
N GLY A 574 -16.04 -16.49 -19.28
CA GLY A 574 -15.59 -15.50 -18.32
C GLY A 574 -14.09 -15.24 -18.34
N ALA A 575 -13.67 -14.29 -17.51
CA ALA A 575 -12.28 -14.04 -17.22
C ALA A 575 -11.64 -15.30 -16.62
N LYS A 576 -10.37 -15.50 -16.94
CA LYS A 576 -9.52 -16.45 -16.25
C LYS A 576 -9.25 -15.91 -14.84
N ILE A 577 -9.45 -16.76 -13.84
CA ILE A 577 -9.27 -16.41 -12.43
C ILE A 577 -8.05 -17.19 -11.92
N LYS A 578 -6.99 -16.51 -11.52
CA LYS A 578 -5.83 -17.16 -10.87
C LYS A 578 -6.27 -17.95 -9.63
N ASN A 579 -5.48 -18.97 -9.29
CA ASN A 579 -5.79 -19.94 -8.22
C ASN A 579 -7.03 -20.80 -8.49
N THR A 580 -7.51 -20.88 -9.74
CA THR A 580 -8.57 -21.79 -10.18
C THR A 580 -8.12 -22.63 -11.36
N GLU A 581 -8.70 -23.83 -11.51
CA GLU A 581 -8.58 -24.64 -12.72
C GLU A 581 -9.84 -24.47 -13.58
N PHE A 582 -9.70 -24.11 -14.86
CA PHE A 582 -10.85 -24.10 -15.76
C PHE A 582 -11.30 -25.54 -16.09
N GLN A 583 -12.57 -25.85 -15.84
CA GLN A 583 -13.19 -27.10 -16.29
C GLN A 583 -14.61 -26.81 -16.79
N PRO A 584 -15.00 -27.29 -17.99
CA PRO A 584 -16.40 -27.23 -18.44
C PRO A 584 -17.32 -27.95 -17.45
N MET A 585 -18.53 -27.43 -17.24
CA MET A 585 -19.46 -27.97 -16.24
C MET A 585 -19.85 -29.43 -16.50
N GLU A 586 -19.85 -29.85 -17.77
CA GLU A 586 -20.10 -31.24 -18.20
C GLU A 586 -19.07 -32.21 -17.57
N ARG A 587 -17.79 -31.81 -17.52
CA ARG A 587 -16.71 -32.61 -16.90
C ARG A 587 -16.88 -32.69 -15.40
N VAL A 588 -17.28 -31.58 -14.79
CA VAL A 588 -17.54 -31.50 -13.35
C VAL A 588 -18.71 -32.40 -12.96
N LEU A 589 -19.83 -32.32 -13.68
CA LEU A 589 -20.98 -33.18 -13.50
C LEU A 589 -20.63 -34.67 -13.65
N GLN A 590 -19.87 -35.03 -14.69
CA GLN A 590 -19.41 -36.41 -14.87
C GLN A 590 -18.59 -36.92 -13.69
N ARG A 591 -17.76 -36.08 -13.07
CA ARG A 591 -16.96 -36.41 -11.88
C ARG A 591 -17.83 -36.58 -10.64
N LEU A 592 -18.88 -35.76 -10.50
CA LEU A 592 -19.72 -35.71 -9.30
C LEU A 592 -20.97 -36.59 -9.36
N LYS A 593 -21.32 -37.18 -10.52
CA LYS A 593 -22.55 -37.98 -10.72
C LYS A 593 -22.82 -39.08 -9.70
N ASN A 594 -21.78 -39.60 -9.03
CA ASN A 594 -21.88 -40.67 -8.03
C ASN A 594 -21.97 -40.15 -6.59
N LYS A 595 -21.84 -38.83 -6.36
CA LYS A 595 -22.03 -38.20 -5.05
C LYS A 595 -23.47 -37.71 -4.98
N ALA A 596 -24.30 -38.28 -4.11
CA ALA A 596 -25.66 -37.79 -3.92
C ALA A 596 -25.70 -36.72 -2.82
N VAL A 597 -26.47 -35.66 -3.04
CA VAL A 597 -26.79 -34.61 -2.06
C VAL A 597 -28.29 -34.64 -1.82
N ALA A 598 -28.69 -34.80 -0.56
CA ALA A 598 -30.09 -34.71 -0.19
C ALA A 598 -30.60 -33.26 -0.39
N PRO A 599 -31.81 -33.06 -0.96
CA PRO A 599 -32.33 -31.71 -1.20
C PRO A 599 -32.43 -30.84 0.06
N ASP A 600 -32.61 -31.46 1.22
CA ASP A 600 -32.78 -30.85 2.54
C ASP A 600 -31.52 -30.94 3.42
N LEU A 601 -30.37 -31.36 2.87
CA LEU A 601 -29.11 -31.55 3.61
C LEU A 601 -28.75 -30.35 4.50
N LEU A 602 -28.82 -29.14 3.94
CA LEU A 602 -28.48 -27.94 4.69
C LEU A 602 -29.53 -27.65 5.77
N GLU A 603 -30.80 -27.89 5.49
CA GLU A 603 -31.88 -27.65 6.47
C GLU A 603 -31.77 -28.59 7.67
N GLN A 604 -31.43 -29.86 7.43
CA GLN A 604 -31.14 -30.83 8.48
C GLN A 604 -29.94 -30.36 9.33
N ALA A 605 -28.82 -30.00 8.68
CA ALA A 605 -27.64 -29.50 9.38
C ALA A 605 -27.93 -28.23 10.18
N MET A 606 -28.77 -27.33 9.65
CA MET A 606 -29.23 -26.14 10.35
C MET A 606 -30.03 -26.52 11.60
N SER A 607 -31.03 -27.40 11.47
CA SER A 607 -31.86 -27.83 12.59
C SER A 607 -31.06 -28.56 13.68
N GLU A 608 -30.01 -29.30 13.31
CA GLU A 608 -29.21 -30.09 14.24
C GLU A 608 -28.12 -29.30 14.97
N HIS A 609 -27.64 -28.20 14.38
CA HIS A 609 -26.40 -27.57 14.83
C HIS A 609 -26.49 -26.06 15.04
N LEU A 610 -27.48 -25.38 14.47
CA LEU A 610 -27.63 -23.94 14.65
C LEU A 610 -28.36 -23.61 15.95
N GLU A 611 -27.73 -22.76 16.75
CA GLU A 611 -28.26 -22.27 18.01
C GLU A 611 -28.30 -20.75 18.01
N LYS A 612 -29.37 -20.19 18.59
CA LYS A 612 -29.44 -18.75 18.90
C LYS A 612 -28.41 -18.39 19.97
N TYR A 613 -28.09 -17.11 20.08
CA TYR A 613 -27.30 -16.61 21.21
C TYR A 613 -28.03 -16.86 22.54
N SER A 614 -27.25 -17.05 23.61
CA SER A 614 -27.79 -17.20 24.97
C SER A 614 -28.58 -15.96 25.39
N GLU A 615 -29.54 -16.12 26.30
CA GLU A 615 -30.34 -15.00 26.80
C GLU A 615 -29.48 -13.90 27.41
N THR A 616 -28.41 -14.28 28.13
CA THR A 616 -27.42 -13.34 28.68
C THR A 616 -26.80 -12.50 27.58
N ARG A 617 -26.30 -13.12 26.51
CA ARG A 617 -25.69 -12.40 25.40
C ARG A 617 -26.70 -11.51 24.67
N ARG A 618 -27.92 -12.00 24.44
CA ARG A 618 -28.99 -11.18 23.84
C ARG A 618 -29.32 -9.95 24.70
N THR A 619 -29.31 -10.09 26.02
CA THR A 619 -29.53 -8.99 26.97
C THR A 619 -28.39 -7.96 26.90
N GLU A 620 -27.14 -8.42 26.91
CA GLU A 620 -25.98 -7.52 26.78
C GLU A 620 -25.99 -6.71 25.47
N ILE A 621 -26.39 -7.34 24.37
CA ILE A 621 -26.53 -6.68 23.06
C ILE A 621 -27.61 -5.59 23.12
N LYS A 622 -28.80 -5.90 23.69
CA LYS A 622 -29.88 -4.93 23.90
C LYS A 622 -29.41 -3.77 24.78
N ASP A 623 -28.72 -4.06 25.88
CA ASP A 623 -28.23 -3.04 26.80
C ASP A 623 -27.21 -2.10 26.14
N ARG A 624 -26.40 -2.59 25.21
CA ARG A 624 -25.49 -1.74 24.44
C ARG A 624 -26.23 -0.84 23.47
N LEU A 625 -27.24 -1.36 22.77
CA LEU A 625 -28.11 -0.56 21.92
C LEU A 625 -28.80 0.56 22.71
N TYR A 626 -29.43 0.21 23.85
CA TYR A 626 -30.20 1.16 24.66
C TYR A 626 -29.35 2.25 25.30
N ARG A 627 -28.07 1.99 25.56
CA ARG A 627 -27.14 2.99 26.10
C ARG A 627 -26.70 4.04 25.07
N ILE A 628 -26.84 3.79 23.76
CA ILE A 628 -26.29 4.69 22.73
C ILE A 628 -26.92 6.09 22.78
N SER A 629 -28.25 6.22 22.89
CA SER A 629 -28.90 7.55 22.91
C SER A 629 -28.43 8.41 24.08
N GLY A 630 -28.29 7.84 25.28
CA GLY A 630 -27.74 8.58 26.43
C GLY A 630 -26.28 9.02 26.22
N ARG A 631 -25.50 8.23 25.48
CA ARG A 631 -24.12 8.59 25.12
C ARG A 631 -24.07 9.68 24.06
N PHE A 632 -25.02 9.71 23.12
CA PHE A 632 -25.14 10.82 22.16
C PHE A 632 -25.50 12.14 22.85
N GLU A 633 -26.40 12.14 23.83
CA GLU A 633 -26.70 13.34 24.62
C GLU A 633 -25.47 13.88 25.36
N GLN A 634 -24.65 12.99 25.92
CA GLN A 634 -23.40 13.38 26.57
C GLN A 634 -22.41 13.97 25.56
N LEU A 635 -22.24 13.31 24.42
CA LEU A 635 -21.35 13.76 23.36
C LEU A 635 -21.73 15.16 22.83
N GLU A 636 -23.01 15.47 22.70
CA GLU A 636 -23.47 16.79 22.29
C GLU A 636 -23.07 17.89 23.29
N LYS A 637 -23.17 17.59 24.59
CA LYS A 637 -22.72 18.49 25.67
C LYS A 637 -21.22 18.70 25.61
N ASP A 638 -20.44 17.63 25.45
CA ASP A 638 -18.98 17.68 25.40
C ASP A 638 -18.49 18.47 24.18
N MET A 639 -19.04 18.22 22.99
CA MET A 639 -18.75 18.99 21.78
C MET A 639 -19.06 20.48 21.94
N THR A 640 -20.16 20.81 22.62
CA THR A 640 -20.53 22.21 22.90
C THR A 640 -19.56 22.85 23.88
N HIS A 641 -19.11 22.10 24.88
CA HIS A 641 -18.09 22.56 25.83
C HIS A 641 -16.76 22.84 25.15
N ILE A 642 -16.30 21.94 24.27
CA ILE A 642 -15.06 22.11 23.50
C ILE A 642 -15.16 23.35 22.59
N GLN A 643 -16.25 23.52 21.84
CA GLN A 643 -16.42 24.70 20.96
C GLN A 643 -16.39 26.03 21.73
N ASN A 644 -16.96 26.07 22.94
CA ASN A 644 -16.92 27.25 23.79
C ASN A 644 -15.49 27.59 24.23
N LYS A 645 -14.62 26.59 24.39
CA LYS A 645 -13.19 26.78 24.70
C LYS A 645 -12.35 27.12 23.46
N LEU A 646 -12.66 26.54 22.30
CA LEU A 646 -11.96 26.82 21.04
C LEU A 646 -12.18 28.27 20.57
N ARG A 647 -13.39 28.81 20.73
CA ARG A 647 -13.75 30.15 20.24
C ARG A 647 -12.80 31.28 20.70
N PRO A 648 -12.42 31.41 21.98
CA PRO A 648 -11.47 32.43 22.42
C PRO A 648 -9.99 32.01 22.26
N LEU A 649 -9.68 30.77 21.88
CA LEU A 649 -8.34 30.19 22.00
C LEU A 649 -7.27 30.97 21.22
N ARG A 650 -7.56 31.35 19.97
CA ARG A 650 -6.65 32.16 19.13
C ARG A 650 -6.31 33.51 19.76
N GLU A 651 -7.31 34.19 20.32
CA GLU A 651 -7.10 35.47 21.00
C GLU A 651 -6.32 35.30 22.30
N GLN A 652 -6.63 34.24 23.06
CA GLN A 652 -5.91 33.91 24.28
C GLN A 652 -4.44 33.58 24.00
N ALA A 653 -4.12 32.86 22.93
CA ALA A 653 -2.75 32.53 22.59
C ALA A 653 -1.91 33.78 22.31
N ARG A 654 -2.50 34.80 21.68
CA ARG A 654 -1.86 36.10 21.41
C ARG A 654 -1.71 36.98 22.64
N LYS A 655 -2.70 37.00 23.54
CA LYS A 655 -2.74 37.93 24.70
C LYS A 655 -2.28 37.31 26.02
N LYS A 656 -2.48 36.01 26.21
CA LYS A 656 -2.31 35.25 27.46
C LYS A 656 -1.84 33.80 27.17
N PRO A 657 -0.61 33.57 26.68
CA PRO A 657 -0.14 32.28 26.20
C PRO A 657 -0.30 31.13 27.21
N ARG A 658 -0.01 31.37 28.50
CA ARG A 658 -0.16 30.35 29.55
C ARG A 658 -1.60 29.88 29.71
N LYS A 659 -2.55 30.82 29.71
CA LYS A 659 -3.99 30.50 29.78
C LYS A 659 -4.46 29.72 28.55
N ALA A 660 -3.90 30.04 27.37
CA ALA A 660 -4.20 29.30 26.15
C ALA A 660 -3.72 27.84 26.23
N LEU A 661 -2.52 27.60 26.76
CA LEU A 661 -2.03 26.24 27.03
C LEU A 661 -2.93 25.49 28.02
N ASP A 662 -3.31 26.13 29.13
CA ASP A 662 -4.25 25.52 30.10
C ASP A 662 -5.59 25.17 29.42
N THR A 663 -6.08 26.03 28.55
CA THR A 663 -7.32 25.79 27.79
C THR A 663 -7.17 24.63 26.80
N MET A 664 -6.00 24.47 26.17
CA MET A 664 -5.73 23.32 25.28
C MET A 664 -5.74 22.01 26.04
N VAL A 665 -5.12 21.96 27.24
CA VAL A 665 -5.16 20.78 28.11
C VAL A 665 -6.59 20.44 28.49
N GLU A 666 -7.39 21.43 28.90
CA GLU A 666 -8.81 21.22 29.21
C GLU A 666 -9.62 20.73 28.00
N ILE A 667 -9.24 21.10 26.77
CA ILE A 667 -9.86 20.57 25.55
C ILE A 667 -9.46 19.11 25.35
N GLU A 668 -8.17 18.78 25.48
CA GLU A 668 -7.66 17.41 25.34
C GLU A 668 -8.27 16.45 26.38
N ASP A 669 -8.46 16.90 27.63
CA ASP A 669 -9.09 16.10 28.69
C ASP A 669 -10.52 15.68 28.34
N ILE A 670 -11.24 16.48 27.55
CA ILE A 670 -12.60 16.18 27.10
C ILE A 670 -12.57 15.42 25.77
N TRP A 671 -11.69 15.83 24.85
CA TRP A 671 -11.61 15.30 23.50
C TRP A 671 -11.00 13.91 23.43
N GLY A 672 -9.95 13.63 24.21
CA GLY A 672 -9.27 12.33 24.24
C GLY A 672 -10.21 11.16 24.50
N PRO A 673 -11.06 11.21 25.55
CA PRO A 673 -12.07 10.18 25.79
C PRO A 673 -13.05 10.00 24.63
N ILE A 674 -13.43 11.06 23.90
CA ILE A 674 -14.35 10.97 22.77
C ILE A 674 -13.76 10.15 21.62
N VAL A 675 -12.55 10.49 21.17
CA VAL A 675 -11.94 9.86 19.99
C VAL A 675 -11.40 8.45 20.26
N THR A 676 -11.10 8.14 21.52
CA THR A 676 -10.70 6.79 21.94
C THR A 676 -11.88 5.86 22.23
N ASP A 677 -13.11 6.38 22.23
CA ASP A 677 -14.28 5.59 22.53
C ASP A 677 -14.68 4.66 21.36
N GLU A 678 -15.01 3.40 21.68
CA GLU A 678 -15.44 2.43 20.68
C GLU A 678 -16.69 2.87 19.91
N LEU A 679 -17.62 3.58 20.52
CA LEU A 679 -18.84 4.09 19.89
C LEU A 679 -18.54 5.18 18.86
N PHE A 680 -17.53 6.01 19.11
CA PHE A 680 -17.07 6.99 18.13
C PHE A 680 -16.62 6.26 16.86
N THR A 681 -15.75 5.26 16.99
CA THR A 681 -15.27 4.48 15.85
C THR A 681 -16.38 3.65 15.20
N ALA A 682 -17.29 3.09 16.00
CA ALA A 682 -18.33 2.17 15.56
C ALA A 682 -19.50 2.84 14.84
N LEU A 683 -19.81 4.11 15.15
CA LEU A 683 -20.96 4.83 14.57
C LEU A 683 -20.52 6.09 13.82
N ILE A 684 -19.80 6.99 14.50
CA ILE A 684 -19.46 8.31 13.95
C ILE A 684 -18.42 8.17 12.86
N GLY A 685 -17.33 7.46 13.11
CA GLY A 685 -16.27 7.21 12.12
C GLY A 685 -16.74 6.43 10.89
N VAL A 686 -17.87 5.71 10.98
CA VAL A 686 -18.48 5.03 9.83
C VAL A 686 -19.24 6.01 8.93
N VAL A 687 -19.88 7.05 9.51
CA VAL A 687 -20.71 8.02 8.78
C VAL A 687 -19.90 9.19 8.24
N ILE A 688 -18.89 9.65 8.99
CA ILE A 688 -18.02 10.78 8.60
C ILE A 688 -16.53 10.35 8.48
N PRO A 689 -16.23 9.30 7.70
CA PRO A 689 -14.89 8.70 7.64
C PRO A 689 -13.84 9.61 7.00
N ASP A 690 -14.24 10.59 6.20
CA ASP A 690 -13.32 11.51 5.56
C ASP A 690 -12.94 12.65 6.51
N ASP A 691 -13.86 13.14 7.34
CA ASP A 691 -13.58 14.10 8.41
C ASP A 691 -12.69 13.51 9.51
N VAL A 692 -12.95 12.27 9.94
CA VAL A 692 -12.08 11.56 10.90
C VAL A 692 -10.68 11.38 10.34
N ARG A 693 -10.58 11.02 9.06
CA ARG A 693 -9.29 10.84 8.41
C ARG A 693 -8.53 12.16 8.25
N GLU A 694 -9.23 13.25 7.97
CA GLU A 694 -8.63 14.58 7.91
C GLU A 694 -8.10 15.02 9.28
N TYR A 695 -8.85 14.73 10.34
CA TYR A 695 -8.38 14.90 11.71
C TYR A 695 -7.11 14.07 11.99
N ASP A 696 -7.12 12.76 11.70
CA ASP A 696 -5.99 11.87 11.96
C ASP A 696 -4.72 12.30 11.20
N ARG A 697 -4.87 12.79 9.97
CA ARG A 697 -3.75 13.25 9.12
C ARG A 697 -3.05 14.49 9.67
N ASN A 698 -3.80 15.40 10.30
CA ASN A 698 -3.27 16.65 10.83
C ASN A 698 -2.81 16.53 12.30
N LEU A 699 -3.15 15.42 12.97
CA LEU A 699 -2.81 15.18 14.37
C LEU A 699 -1.30 15.19 14.66
N PRO A 700 -0.40 14.63 13.81
CA PRO A 700 1.04 14.69 14.05
C PRO A 700 1.62 16.11 14.03
N GLU A 701 1.17 16.98 13.11
CA GLU A 701 1.60 18.39 13.05
C GLU A 701 1.17 19.11 14.33
N LEU A 702 -0.09 18.92 14.75
CA LEU A 702 -0.62 19.47 15.99
C LEU A 702 0.18 19.01 17.22
N ALA A 703 0.53 17.73 17.29
CA ALA A 703 1.25 17.15 18.42
C ALA A 703 2.70 17.69 18.53
N GLN A 704 3.38 17.88 17.39
CA GLN A 704 4.78 18.29 17.33
C GLN A 704 4.98 19.81 17.44
N GLU A 705 3.94 20.62 17.17
CA GLU A 705 4.02 22.07 17.26
C GLU A 705 4.32 22.54 18.70
N LYS A 706 5.29 23.45 18.81
CA LYS A 706 5.79 24.02 20.07
C LYS A 706 5.44 25.49 20.23
N ASP A 707 5.23 26.23 19.15
CA ASP A 707 4.80 27.62 19.23
C ASP A 707 3.33 27.70 19.67
N THR A 708 3.07 28.38 20.79
CA THR A 708 1.73 28.43 21.38
C THR A 708 0.67 29.07 20.47
N VAL A 709 1.05 30.06 19.66
CA VAL A 709 0.11 30.75 18.76
C VAL A 709 -0.24 29.84 17.58
N ARG A 710 0.78 29.27 16.93
CA ARG A 710 0.58 28.31 15.84
C ARG A 710 -0.15 27.06 16.33
N LYS A 711 0.18 26.55 17.51
CA LYS A 711 -0.52 25.42 18.13
C LYS A 711 -1.99 25.73 18.37
N ALA A 712 -2.32 26.92 18.87
CA ALA A 712 -3.72 27.36 19.02
C ALA A 712 -4.46 27.41 17.68
N ASP A 713 -3.81 27.90 16.62
CA ASP A 713 -4.39 27.90 15.29
C ASP A 713 -4.63 26.48 14.78
N LEU A 714 -3.67 25.57 14.96
CA LEU A 714 -3.80 24.15 14.63
C LEU A 714 -4.90 23.45 15.43
N PHE A 715 -5.06 23.73 16.73
CA PHE A 715 -6.19 23.20 17.52
C PHE A 715 -7.53 23.54 16.88
N CYS A 716 -7.72 24.80 16.48
CA CYS A 716 -8.93 25.23 15.79
C CYS A 716 -9.05 24.59 14.39
N GLU A 717 -7.97 24.56 13.61
CA GLU A 717 -7.95 24.01 12.25
C GLU A 717 -8.23 22.50 12.22
N VAL A 718 -7.77 21.76 13.24
CA VAL A 718 -7.90 20.30 13.31
C VAL A 718 -9.20 19.85 13.98
N LEU A 719 -9.60 20.46 15.10
CA LEU A 719 -10.77 19.99 15.87
C LEU A 719 -12.10 20.58 15.35
N ASP A 720 -12.16 21.86 14.97
CA ASP A 720 -13.44 22.50 14.59
C ASP A 720 -14.15 21.79 13.42
N PRO A 721 -13.48 21.38 12.32
CA PRO A 721 -14.14 20.72 11.21
C PRO A 721 -14.81 19.41 11.64
N LEU A 722 -14.08 18.56 12.38
CA LEU A 722 -14.60 17.28 12.84
C LEU A 722 -15.77 17.47 13.82
N ILE A 723 -15.66 18.41 14.77
CA ILE A 723 -16.77 18.70 15.71
C ILE A 723 -18.02 19.18 14.95
N LYS A 724 -17.87 20.00 13.91
CA LYS A 724 -19.00 20.44 13.07
C LYS A 724 -19.63 19.26 12.33
N ALA A 725 -18.83 18.38 11.74
CA ALA A 725 -19.32 17.19 11.05
C ALA A 725 -20.08 16.26 12.03
N MET A 726 -19.53 16.03 13.22
CA MET A 726 -20.18 15.24 14.27
C MET A 726 -21.53 15.83 14.69
N LYS A 727 -21.60 17.16 14.92
CA LYS A 727 -22.87 17.83 15.26
C LYS A 727 -23.92 17.73 14.15
N GLN A 728 -23.50 17.69 12.89
CA GLN A 728 -24.40 17.53 11.76
C GLN A 728 -24.94 16.10 11.64
N CYS A 729 -24.13 15.08 11.91
CA CYS A 729 -24.55 13.69 11.77
C CYS A 729 -25.29 13.13 12.99
N LEU A 730 -25.00 13.62 14.20
CA LEU A 730 -25.52 13.06 15.46
C LEU A 730 -27.06 12.96 15.54
N PRO A 731 -27.86 13.96 15.11
CA PRO A 731 -29.32 13.86 15.15
C PRO A 731 -29.87 12.74 14.26
N GLN A 732 -29.26 12.51 13.09
CA GLN A 732 -29.65 11.42 12.19
C GLN A 732 -29.29 10.06 12.79
N LEU A 733 -28.11 9.95 13.41
CA LEU A 733 -27.68 8.76 14.13
C LEU A 733 -28.64 8.41 15.27
N ASP A 734 -29.04 9.38 16.08
CA ASP A 734 -29.96 9.17 17.20
C ASP A 734 -31.35 8.71 16.71
N MET A 735 -31.85 9.27 15.61
CA MET A 735 -33.09 8.82 14.98
C MET A 735 -33.01 7.36 14.51
N ILE A 736 -31.89 6.96 13.87
CA ILE A 736 -31.65 5.58 13.45
C ILE A 736 -31.61 4.64 14.66
N VAL A 737 -30.93 5.02 15.73
CA VAL A 737 -30.83 4.20 16.93
C VAL A 737 -32.20 4.03 17.59
N LYS A 738 -32.98 5.10 17.73
CA LYS A 738 -34.34 5.04 18.29
C LYS A 738 -35.28 4.14 17.49
N GLU A 739 -35.21 4.23 16.16
CA GLU A 739 -35.96 3.34 15.27
C GLU A 739 -35.53 1.87 15.45
N ALA A 740 -34.22 1.61 15.60
CA ALA A 740 -33.73 0.26 15.86
C ALA A 740 -34.19 -0.30 17.20
N ILE A 741 -34.24 0.53 18.25
CA ILE A 741 -34.80 0.17 19.57
C ILE A 741 -36.26 -0.26 19.41
N GLY A 742 -37.07 0.54 18.72
CA GLY A 742 -38.47 0.21 18.44
C GLY A 742 -38.63 -1.14 17.72
N ARG A 743 -37.79 -1.40 16.71
CA ARG A 743 -37.79 -2.70 15.98
C ARG A 743 -37.45 -3.89 16.86
N VAL A 744 -36.48 -3.73 17.77
CA VAL A 744 -36.10 -4.79 18.73
C VAL A 744 -37.25 -5.07 19.70
N GLU A 745 -37.89 -4.03 20.21
CA GLU A 745 -39.01 -4.14 21.14
C GLU A 745 -40.26 -4.77 20.49
N GLU A 746 -40.62 -4.34 19.28
CA GLU A 746 -41.74 -4.91 18.51
C GLU A 746 -41.53 -6.41 18.27
N LYS A 747 -40.32 -6.81 17.87
CA LYS A 747 -39.99 -8.21 17.61
C LYS A 747 -40.00 -9.07 18.88
N ALA A 748 -39.56 -8.52 20.01
CA ALA A 748 -39.65 -9.19 21.30
C ALA A 748 -41.12 -9.41 21.74
N GLN A 749 -42.00 -8.44 21.48
CA GLN A 749 -43.44 -8.57 21.75
C GLN A 749 -44.10 -9.65 20.89
N LEU A 750 -43.77 -9.71 19.60
CA LEU A 750 -44.27 -10.74 18.69
C LEU A 750 -43.85 -12.15 19.15
N ALA A 751 -42.58 -12.33 19.51
CA ALA A 751 -42.07 -13.61 20.02
C ALA A 751 -42.76 -14.03 21.34
N ALA A 752 -43.02 -13.09 22.25
CA ALA A 752 -43.75 -13.37 23.48
C ALA A 752 -45.21 -13.77 23.22
N HIS A 753 -45.86 -13.15 22.22
CA HIS A 753 -47.24 -13.48 21.85
C HIS A 753 -47.35 -14.88 21.24
N GLU A 754 -46.40 -15.29 20.40
CA GLU A 754 -46.32 -16.64 19.83
C GLU A 754 -46.09 -17.72 20.89
N LEU A 755 -45.30 -17.44 21.93
CA LEU A 755 -45.09 -18.37 23.06
C LEU A 755 -46.32 -18.51 23.97
N SER A 756 -47.24 -17.55 23.94
CA SER A 756 -48.46 -17.57 24.75
C SER A 756 -49.67 -18.22 24.06
N ARG A 757 -49.54 -18.54 22.76
CA ARG A 757 -50.51 -19.30 21.96
C ARG A 757 -50.11 -20.77 21.90
#